data_AF-A0AAJ0HK75-F1
#
_entry.id   AF-A0AAJ0HK75-F1
#
_cell.length_a   1.000
_cell.length_b   1.000
_cell.length_c   1.000
_cell.angle_alpha   90.00
_cell.angle_beta   90.00
_cell.angle_gamma   90.00
#
_symmetry.space_group_name_H-M   'P 1'
#
loop_
_entity.id
_entity.type
_entity.pdbx_description
1 polymer ?
#
loop_
_entity_poly.entity_id
_entity_poly.type
_entity_poly.pdbx_seq_one_letter_code
_entity_poly.pdbx_strand_id
1 'polypeptide(L)'
;MLWRLLPLLSLAAATNFDWEKIQLERNATDFYPDVAFGDASGPNATYAGPRCKVGPGDAGWPADGEWDRFNATLGGVLIKPVPPGAVCYPGAHYDLAKCTYLLTRAGFSRFYLDDPVSTLTAWPQGGGCPVAWNPTGRCTQGGYPAYVVNASTVRHIQLAVNFARNRNLRLVIKNAGHDFGGRNTGAGALSIWTHFLKEFEYIPQYTVGPYKGRVARVSAGIEAWELYNYMGAYNMTMVVPGGDTVGAYGGWTAGGGHNFLSSSYGNGADQVLEFKVVTADGKYRTVTPHQNADLFFAMLGGGGSTYGVLTSAIVKAYPLTPVTNVNLAFSVGSGGLGFGNGSFPAFTPPVTVNSTALFWEGVRLYQYFSPVVLDAGGTLYSNIRTSGPGAFSFATTFKLINKNAAESVALLAPLFAQLNALSIPVTPAPVQNPDTFTAVARTGVGGSPGNLYFGSRFFPRANWANETIYNATFAAIRGVVEAGYAFHGVEHHAPVSVAGYPGNMTAINPTWRGSVMHADIYDSGFRGVKVGVFWEGHKKLRAVMDILKRATPAGGAYYNEGDVLEPDWQRTFFGSYYGRLVGVKRARDPWGLFWAPTMPGSESWAVVTTDGLPTQDGPLCQTGYKEAEEAEEGG
;
A
#
# COMPACT_ATOMS: atom_id res chain seq x y z
N MET A 1 -39.08 37.10 -30.74
CA MET A 1 -37.60 37.16 -30.83
C MET A 1 -37.05 36.34 -29.67
N LEU A 2 -37.02 35.01 -29.80
CA LEU A 2 -36.54 34.06 -28.79
C LEU A 2 -35.07 33.75 -29.08
N TRP A 3 -34.16 34.13 -28.20
CA TRP A 3 -32.80 33.58 -28.19
C TRP A 3 -32.79 32.32 -27.30
N ARG A 4 -32.70 31.16 -27.94
CA ARG A 4 -32.36 29.89 -27.29
C ARG A 4 -30.86 29.89 -27.01
N LEU A 5 -30.48 29.93 -25.74
CA LEU A 5 -29.14 29.53 -25.30
C LEU A 5 -29.03 28.01 -25.48
N LEU A 6 -28.22 27.58 -26.45
CA LEU A 6 -27.75 26.20 -26.54
C LEU A 6 -26.87 25.89 -25.31
N PRO A 7 -27.02 24.72 -24.66
CA PRO A 7 -25.96 24.24 -23.79
C PRO A 7 -24.82 23.77 -24.68
N LEU A 8 -23.68 24.46 -24.61
CA LEU A 8 -22.42 23.93 -25.08
C LEU A 8 -22.14 22.64 -24.29
N LEU A 9 -22.36 21.50 -24.93
CA LEU A 9 -21.77 20.22 -24.54
C LEU A 9 -20.26 20.36 -24.69
N SER A 10 -19.57 20.86 -23.66
CA SER A 10 -18.15 20.62 -23.53
C SER A 10 -17.96 19.14 -23.23
N LEU A 11 -17.54 18.36 -24.23
CA LEU A 11 -16.74 17.18 -23.93
C LEU A 11 -15.49 17.71 -23.24
N ALA A 12 -15.47 17.68 -21.91
CA ALA A 12 -14.28 17.99 -21.15
C ALA A 12 -13.24 16.89 -21.43
N ALA A 13 -12.44 17.09 -22.48
CA ALA A 13 -11.12 16.48 -22.53
C ALA A 13 -10.37 17.06 -21.33
N ALA A 14 -10.20 16.27 -20.27
CA ALA A 14 -9.48 16.72 -19.08
C ALA A 14 -8.06 17.13 -19.53
N THR A 15 -7.80 18.43 -19.54
CA THR A 15 -6.48 18.97 -19.85
C THR A 15 -5.53 18.60 -18.73
N ASN A 16 -4.27 18.27 -19.03
CA ASN A 16 -3.25 18.01 -18.01
C ASN A 16 -3.15 19.16 -16.98
N PHE A 17 -2.68 18.86 -15.77
CA PHE A 17 -2.41 19.89 -14.76
C PHE A 17 -1.28 20.81 -15.26
N ASP A 18 -1.17 22.03 -14.74
CA ASP A 18 -0.19 22.99 -15.27
C ASP A 18 1.25 22.49 -15.13
N TRP A 19 1.58 21.84 -14.00
CA TRP A 19 2.89 21.22 -13.78
C TRP A 19 3.15 19.98 -14.67
N GLU A 20 2.10 19.36 -15.21
CA GLU A 20 2.21 18.23 -16.14
C GLU A 20 2.52 18.70 -17.57
N LYS A 21 2.31 19.98 -17.88
CA LYS A 21 2.70 20.58 -19.17
C LYS A 21 4.21 20.82 -19.26
N ILE A 22 4.90 20.93 -18.11
CA ILE A 22 6.35 21.08 -18.04
C ILE A 22 6.99 19.70 -18.20
N GLN A 23 7.41 19.39 -19.42
CA GLN A 23 7.97 18.10 -19.83
C GLN A 23 9.39 18.26 -20.38
N LEU A 24 10.14 17.18 -20.37
CA LEU A 24 11.44 17.09 -21.02
C LEU A 24 11.24 17.02 -22.54
N GLU A 25 11.79 17.99 -23.27
CA GLU A 25 11.84 17.96 -24.74
C GLU A 25 12.96 17.03 -25.22
N ARG A 26 12.80 16.39 -26.40
CA ARG A 26 13.81 15.44 -26.91
C ARG A 26 15.15 16.12 -27.23
N ASN A 27 15.11 17.25 -27.93
CA ASN A 27 16.28 18.06 -28.28
C ASN A 27 17.03 18.60 -27.04
N ALA A 28 16.33 18.81 -25.92
CA ALA A 28 16.95 19.25 -24.67
C ALA A 28 17.93 18.19 -24.10
N THR A 29 17.91 16.96 -24.62
CA THR A 29 18.81 15.88 -24.20
C THR A 29 20.06 15.73 -25.08
N ASP A 30 20.13 16.44 -26.21
CA ASP A 30 21.20 16.28 -27.21
C ASP A 30 22.59 16.58 -26.65
N PHE A 31 22.66 17.52 -25.69
CA PHE A 31 23.92 17.92 -25.05
C PHE A 31 24.18 17.19 -23.71
N TYR A 32 23.23 16.39 -23.23
CA TYR A 32 23.34 15.64 -21.98
C TYR A 32 22.80 14.21 -22.13
N PRO A 33 23.60 13.29 -22.71
CA PRO A 33 23.16 11.93 -23.02
C PRO A 33 22.65 11.14 -21.81
N ASP A 34 23.14 11.44 -20.61
CA ASP A 34 22.69 10.77 -19.39
C ASP A 34 21.21 10.97 -19.10
N VAL A 35 20.58 12.00 -19.64
CA VAL A 35 19.13 12.22 -19.49
C VAL A 35 18.34 11.98 -20.77
N ALA A 36 18.96 11.39 -21.79
CA ALA A 36 18.30 11.01 -23.05
C ALA A 36 17.18 9.99 -22.83
N PHE A 37 16.17 10.01 -23.70
CA PHE A 37 15.06 9.05 -23.68
C PHE A 37 15.52 7.65 -24.12
N GLY A 38 14.86 6.62 -23.61
CA GLY A 38 15.13 5.24 -23.99
C GLY A 38 14.51 4.88 -25.35
N ASP A 39 15.20 4.04 -26.11
CA ASP A 39 14.68 3.44 -27.35
C ASP A 39 14.60 1.92 -27.22
N ALA A 40 13.40 1.42 -26.94
CA ALA A 40 13.13 -0.02 -26.82
C ALA A 40 13.15 -0.75 -28.17
N SER A 41 13.26 -0.03 -29.30
CA SER A 41 13.41 -0.64 -30.63
C SER A 41 14.87 -0.72 -31.09
N GLY A 42 15.79 -0.12 -30.34
CA GLY A 42 17.22 -0.12 -30.64
C GLY A 42 17.89 -1.48 -30.39
N PRO A 43 19.10 -1.71 -30.96
CA PRO A 43 19.83 -2.98 -30.83
C PRO A 43 20.24 -3.32 -29.38
N ASN A 44 20.25 -2.32 -28.49
CA ASN A 44 20.57 -2.47 -27.05
C ASN A 44 19.33 -2.29 -26.16
N ALA A 45 18.13 -2.67 -26.64
CA ALA A 45 16.88 -2.47 -25.91
C ALA A 45 16.80 -3.26 -24.61
N THR A 46 17.49 -4.40 -24.51
CA THR A 46 17.53 -5.23 -23.29
C THR A 46 18.69 -4.87 -22.39
N TYR A 47 18.50 -4.98 -21.08
CA TYR A 47 19.57 -4.80 -20.11
C TYR A 47 20.75 -5.76 -20.38
N ALA A 48 21.88 -5.19 -20.79
CA ALA A 48 23.17 -5.89 -20.94
C ALA A 48 24.26 -5.23 -20.07
N GLY A 49 23.84 -4.48 -19.03
CA GLY A 49 24.74 -3.76 -18.14
C GLY A 49 25.42 -4.65 -17.10
N PRO A 50 26.21 -4.06 -16.19
CA PRO A 50 26.86 -4.76 -15.09
C PRO A 50 25.89 -5.62 -14.26
N ARG A 51 26.39 -6.65 -13.56
CA ARG A 51 25.53 -7.51 -12.74
C ARG A 51 24.82 -6.78 -11.61
N CYS A 52 25.40 -5.71 -11.08
CA CYS A 52 24.81 -4.88 -10.02
C CYS A 52 24.47 -3.48 -10.51
N LYS A 53 23.47 -2.85 -9.88
CA LYS A 53 23.25 -1.41 -9.98
C LYS A 53 24.40 -0.69 -9.30
N VAL A 54 24.81 0.42 -9.91
CA VAL A 54 25.90 1.26 -9.43
C VAL A 54 25.48 1.97 -8.14
N GLY A 55 26.33 1.92 -7.12
CA GLY A 55 26.16 2.57 -5.83
C GLY A 55 27.36 3.45 -5.44
N PRO A 56 27.23 4.25 -4.35
CA PRO A 56 28.30 5.10 -3.86
C PRO A 56 29.61 4.32 -3.60
N GLY A 57 30.71 4.80 -4.18
CA GLY A 57 32.03 4.16 -4.07
C GLY A 57 32.43 3.30 -5.27
N ASP A 58 31.47 2.91 -6.11
CA ASP A 58 31.75 2.19 -7.36
C ASP A 58 32.39 3.11 -8.40
N ALA A 59 33.24 2.56 -9.28
CA ALA A 59 33.86 3.32 -10.37
C ALA A 59 32.85 3.95 -11.34
N GLY A 60 31.66 3.36 -11.47
CA GLY A 60 30.57 3.91 -12.30
C GLY A 60 29.71 4.96 -11.61
N TRP A 61 29.91 5.22 -10.32
CA TRP A 61 29.10 6.17 -9.56
C TRP A 61 29.36 7.59 -10.07
N PRO A 62 28.30 8.39 -10.34
CA PRO A 62 28.51 9.73 -10.84
C PRO A 62 29.36 10.57 -9.87
N ALA A 63 30.35 11.28 -10.42
CA ALA A 63 31.18 12.19 -9.64
C ALA A 63 30.35 13.39 -9.16
N ASP A 64 30.84 14.12 -8.15
CA ASP A 64 30.11 15.28 -7.58
C ASP A 64 29.74 16.32 -8.66
N GLY A 65 30.65 16.63 -9.59
CA GLY A 65 30.35 17.54 -10.70
C GLY A 65 29.27 17.03 -11.67
N GLU A 66 29.09 15.71 -11.79
CA GLU A 66 28.01 15.13 -12.59
C GLU A 66 26.67 15.18 -11.86
N TRP A 67 26.67 14.99 -10.54
CA TRP A 67 25.51 15.24 -9.69
C TRP A 67 25.11 16.72 -9.70
N ASP A 68 26.07 17.64 -9.66
CA ASP A 68 25.82 19.08 -9.76
C ASP A 68 25.20 19.45 -11.10
N ARG A 69 25.73 18.89 -12.21
CA ARG A 69 25.14 19.07 -13.54
C ARG A 69 23.72 18.52 -13.62
N PHE A 70 23.47 17.34 -13.04
CA PHE A 70 22.14 16.76 -12.97
C PHE A 70 21.18 17.65 -12.16
N ASN A 71 21.63 18.16 -11.00
CA ASN A 71 20.84 19.09 -10.18
C ASN A 71 20.53 20.40 -10.90
N ALA A 72 21.50 21.00 -11.59
CA ALA A 72 21.29 22.18 -12.42
C ALA A 72 20.26 21.90 -13.52
N THR A 73 20.33 20.72 -14.16
CA THR A 73 19.36 20.28 -15.18
C THR A 73 17.97 20.10 -14.58
N LEU A 74 17.85 19.62 -13.34
CA LEU A 74 16.61 19.52 -12.58
C LEU A 74 16.06 20.87 -12.08
N GLY A 75 16.83 21.96 -12.17
CA GLY A 75 16.44 23.25 -11.61
C GLY A 75 16.59 23.34 -10.08
N GLY A 76 17.55 22.60 -9.50
CA GLY A 76 17.90 22.73 -8.08
C GLY A 76 17.09 21.86 -7.11
N VAL A 77 16.29 20.91 -7.59
CA VAL A 77 15.41 20.08 -6.74
C VAL A 77 16.04 18.73 -6.31
N LEU A 78 17.33 18.52 -6.57
CA LEU A 78 18.05 17.34 -6.08
C LEU A 78 18.45 17.53 -4.61
N ILE A 79 18.13 16.55 -3.78
CA ILE A 79 18.46 16.51 -2.36
C ILE A 79 19.51 15.43 -2.14
N LYS A 80 20.58 15.75 -1.41
CA LYS A 80 21.54 14.78 -0.83
C LYS A 80 21.19 14.59 0.65
N PRO A 81 20.30 13.65 1.00
CA PRO A 81 19.73 13.55 2.33
C PRO A 81 20.73 12.97 3.34
N VAL A 82 20.61 13.43 4.58
CA VAL A 82 21.24 12.80 5.75
C VAL A 82 20.17 11.97 6.48
N PRO A 83 20.48 10.75 6.95
CA PRO A 83 19.53 9.96 7.73
C PRO A 83 18.97 10.77 8.92
N PRO A 84 17.63 10.77 9.15
CA PRO A 84 17.03 11.54 10.23
C PRO A 84 17.63 11.23 11.60
N GLY A 85 18.03 9.97 11.83
CA GLY A 85 18.68 9.53 13.07
C GLY A 85 20.02 10.19 13.35
N ALA A 86 20.71 10.77 12.35
CA ALA A 86 22.07 11.31 12.50
C ALA A 86 22.18 12.38 13.59
N VAL A 87 21.10 13.11 13.86
CA VAL A 87 21.02 14.11 14.93
C VAL A 87 21.17 13.52 16.33
N CYS A 88 20.95 12.21 16.50
CA CYS A 88 21.11 11.50 17.76
C CYS A 88 22.53 10.96 17.99
N TYR A 89 23.39 10.98 16.97
CA TYR A 89 24.74 10.40 17.04
C TYR A 89 25.80 11.49 17.17
N PRO A 90 26.84 11.32 18.00
CA PRO A 90 27.97 12.24 18.04
C PRO A 90 28.60 12.40 16.64
N GLY A 91 28.76 13.65 16.18
CA GLY A 91 29.30 13.95 14.86
C GLY A 91 28.85 15.31 14.33
N ALA A 92 29.10 15.57 13.04
CA ALA A 92 28.81 16.85 12.40
C ALA A 92 27.32 17.25 12.38
N HIS A 93 26.42 16.27 12.49
CA HIS A 93 24.97 16.48 12.48
C HIS A 93 24.31 16.39 13.86
N TYR A 94 25.09 16.15 14.93
CA TYR A 94 24.55 15.96 16.28
C TYR A 94 23.75 17.19 16.74
N ASP A 95 22.51 16.95 17.15
CA ASP A 95 21.60 17.98 17.65
C ASP A 95 20.60 17.32 18.62
N LEU A 96 20.86 17.48 19.92
CA LEU A 96 20.05 16.86 20.98
C LEU A 96 18.59 17.34 20.96
N ALA A 97 18.34 18.59 20.57
CA ALA A 97 16.98 19.13 20.52
C ALA A 97 16.19 18.47 19.37
N LYS A 98 16.80 18.33 18.19
CA LYS A 98 16.20 17.59 17.08
C LYS A 98 16.03 16.11 17.40
N CYS A 99 17.02 15.46 18.02
CA CYS A 99 16.89 14.06 18.44
C CYS A 99 15.71 13.87 19.41
N THR A 100 15.60 14.76 20.41
CA THR A 100 14.49 14.78 21.37
C THR A 100 13.14 14.96 20.65
N TYR A 101 13.07 15.87 19.68
CA TYR A 101 11.87 16.07 18.87
C TYR A 101 11.49 14.81 18.08
N LEU A 102 12.45 14.15 17.42
CA LEU A 102 12.21 12.92 16.67
C LEU A 102 11.66 11.79 17.55
N LEU A 103 12.15 11.71 18.79
CA LEU A 103 11.78 10.66 19.74
C LEU A 103 10.42 10.90 20.43
N THR A 104 9.98 12.15 20.56
CA THR A 104 8.84 12.48 21.44
C THR A 104 7.69 13.20 20.75
N ARG A 105 7.95 13.88 19.62
CA ARG A 105 6.97 14.79 18.98
C ARG A 105 6.77 14.53 17.48
N ALA A 106 7.80 14.08 16.77
CA ALA A 106 7.72 13.88 15.31
C ALA A 106 6.61 12.90 14.90
N GLY A 107 6.31 11.92 15.74
CA GLY A 107 5.22 10.96 15.53
C GLY A 107 3.81 11.56 15.56
N PHE A 108 3.67 12.76 16.13
CA PHE A 108 2.43 13.54 16.21
C PHE A 108 2.50 14.79 15.31
N SER A 109 3.42 14.82 14.35
CA SER A 109 3.52 15.85 13.33
C SER A 109 3.51 15.21 11.95
N ARG A 110 3.83 15.98 10.91
CA ARG A 110 4.03 15.46 9.54
C ARG A 110 5.48 15.13 9.22
N PHE A 111 6.40 15.24 10.17
CA PHE A 111 7.84 15.15 9.92
C PHE A 111 8.23 13.92 9.10
N TYR A 112 7.82 12.71 9.50
CA TYR A 112 8.25 11.48 8.81
C TYR A 112 7.60 11.31 7.43
N LEU A 113 6.43 11.91 7.19
CA LEU A 113 5.77 11.91 5.88
C LEU A 113 6.47 12.92 4.95
N ASP A 114 6.75 14.11 5.47
CA ASP A 114 7.36 15.25 4.78
C ASP A 114 8.90 15.19 4.79
N ASP A 115 9.50 14.08 5.24
CA ASP A 115 10.93 13.82 5.16
C ASP A 115 11.24 12.98 3.90
N PRO A 116 12.25 13.34 3.09
CA PRO A 116 12.49 12.72 1.79
C PRO A 116 12.91 11.24 1.85
N VAL A 117 13.40 10.75 3.00
CA VAL A 117 13.99 9.41 3.12
C VAL A 117 13.31 8.51 4.16
N SER A 118 12.54 9.09 5.08
CA SER A 118 11.81 8.37 6.11
C SER A 118 10.75 7.46 5.52
N THR A 119 10.60 6.29 6.12
CA THR A 119 9.51 5.35 5.84
C THR A 119 8.83 5.01 7.16
N LEU A 120 7.53 4.74 7.11
CA LEU A 120 6.75 4.41 8.31
C LEU A 120 6.92 2.95 8.73
N THR A 121 7.50 2.12 7.87
CA THR A 121 8.04 0.81 8.23
C THR A 121 9.54 0.85 8.03
N ALA A 122 10.30 0.95 9.11
CA ALA A 122 11.72 1.29 9.03
C ALA A 122 12.66 0.08 9.09
N TRP A 123 12.16 -1.12 9.40
CA TRP A 123 12.99 -2.33 9.38
C TRP A 123 13.64 -2.58 8.00
N PRO A 124 13.02 -2.32 6.83
CA PRO A 124 13.67 -2.51 5.54
C PRO A 124 14.85 -1.56 5.30
N GLN A 125 14.97 -0.47 6.05
CA GLN A 125 16.11 0.46 5.94
C GLN A 125 17.36 -0.05 6.65
N GLY A 126 17.27 -1.18 7.37
CA GLY A 126 18.36 -1.75 8.14
C GLY A 126 18.65 -1.02 9.46
N GLY A 127 19.73 -1.45 10.10
CA GLY A 127 20.19 -0.96 11.40
C GLY A 127 21.11 0.27 11.35
N GLY A 128 21.35 0.85 10.17
CA GLY A 128 22.44 1.81 9.96
C GLY A 128 22.32 3.12 10.74
N CYS A 129 21.12 3.69 10.89
CA CYS A 129 20.93 4.94 11.63
C CYS A 129 19.51 5.09 12.23
N PRO A 130 19.15 4.24 13.21
CA PRO A 130 17.91 4.40 13.97
C PRO A 130 17.90 5.67 14.83
N VAL A 131 16.73 6.28 14.99
CA VAL A 131 16.51 7.34 15.99
C VAL A 131 16.44 6.69 17.37
N ALA A 132 17.33 7.05 18.29
CA ALA A 132 17.41 6.47 19.64
C ALA A 132 17.97 7.47 20.66
N TRP A 133 17.63 7.32 21.94
CA TRP A 133 18.14 8.17 23.03
C TRP A 133 19.65 8.04 23.25
N ASN A 134 20.16 6.81 23.20
CA ASN A 134 21.57 6.48 23.40
C ASN A 134 22.02 5.52 22.30
N PRO A 135 22.17 6.01 21.06
CA PRO A 135 22.54 5.13 19.97
C PRO A 135 23.97 4.60 20.19
N THR A 136 24.19 3.35 19.79
CA THR A 136 25.52 2.73 19.78
C THR A 136 26.04 2.64 18.34
N GLY A 137 27.37 2.60 18.18
CA GLY A 137 27.99 2.55 16.86
C GLY A 137 27.99 3.89 16.12
N ARG A 138 28.07 3.83 14.78
CA ARG A 138 28.06 5.01 13.89
C ARG A 138 26.77 5.04 13.09
N CYS A 139 26.22 6.23 12.87
CA CYS A 139 25.13 6.43 11.92
C CYS A 139 25.68 6.28 10.49
N THR A 140 25.12 5.35 9.72
CA THR A 140 25.43 5.16 8.30
C THR A 140 24.19 5.40 7.43
N GLN A 141 24.40 5.55 6.12
CA GLN A 141 23.28 5.73 5.17
C GLN A 141 22.34 4.52 5.13
N GLY A 142 22.82 3.30 5.36
CA GLY A 142 22.00 2.08 5.33
C GLY A 142 21.12 1.99 4.08
N GLY A 143 19.86 1.60 4.26
CA GLY A 143 18.87 1.51 3.18
C GLY A 143 18.24 2.85 2.76
N TYR A 144 18.64 4.00 3.33
CA TYR A 144 18.16 5.29 2.85
C TYR A 144 18.74 5.58 1.45
N PRO A 145 17.98 6.17 0.52
CA PRO A 145 18.49 6.54 -0.79
C PRO A 145 19.63 7.57 -0.67
N ALA A 146 20.57 7.52 -1.60
CA ALA A 146 21.73 8.42 -1.62
C ALA A 146 21.37 9.83 -2.13
N TYR A 147 20.40 9.91 -3.04
CA TYR A 147 19.86 11.16 -3.57
C TYR A 147 18.34 11.07 -3.73
N VAL A 148 17.66 12.21 -3.64
CA VAL A 148 16.20 12.31 -3.81
C VAL A 148 15.86 13.46 -4.75
N VAL A 149 15.05 13.21 -5.77
CA VAL A 149 14.46 14.25 -6.61
C VAL A 149 13.12 14.64 -6.00
N ASN A 150 13.03 15.87 -5.51
CA ASN A 150 11.78 16.45 -5.03
C ASN A 150 10.92 16.88 -6.23
N ALA A 151 10.10 15.95 -6.74
CA ALA A 151 9.40 16.14 -8.00
C ALA A 151 8.20 17.08 -7.84
N SER A 152 8.17 18.11 -8.68
CA SER A 152 7.05 19.08 -8.79
C SER A 152 6.57 19.24 -10.23
N THR A 153 7.23 18.61 -11.20
CA THR A 153 6.87 18.64 -12.63
C THR A 153 7.09 17.27 -13.26
N VAL A 154 6.43 17.00 -14.40
CA VAL A 154 6.70 15.78 -15.18
C VAL A 154 8.15 15.73 -15.63
N ARG A 155 8.72 16.87 -16.03
CA ARG A 155 10.13 16.99 -16.42
C ARG A 155 11.09 16.46 -15.36
N HIS A 156 10.89 16.73 -14.08
CA HIS A 156 11.75 16.22 -13.00
C HIS A 156 11.74 14.68 -12.95
N ILE A 157 10.56 14.09 -13.10
CA ILE A 157 10.38 12.63 -13.12
C ILE A 157 11.07 12.02 -14.35
N GLN A 158 10.89 12.61 -15.54
CA GLN A 158 11.52 12.14 -16.78
C GLN A 158 13.05 12.19 -16.70
N LEU A 159 13.61 13.29 -16.18
CA LEU A 159 15.04 13.43 -15.96
C LEU A 159 15.58 12.36 -15.01
N ALA A 160 14.91 12.11 -13.88
CA ALA A 160 15.32 11.09 -12.90
C ALA A 160 15.27 9.67 -13.48
N VAL A 161 14.18 9.33 -14.19
CA VAL A 161 14.03 8.04 -14.87
C VAL A 161 15.13 7.82 -15.89
N ASN A 162 15.39 8.80 -16.75
CA ASN A 162 16.41 8.70 -17.78
C ASN A 162 17.83 8.64 -17.17
N PHE A 163 18.13 9.49 -16.20
CA PHE A 163 19.42 9.51 -15.51
C PHE A 163 19.72 8.19 -14.83
N ALA A 164 18.77 7.66 -14.04
CA ALA A 164 18.97 6.38 -13.37
C ALA A 164 19.15 5.23 -14.36
N ARG A 165 18.39 5.19 -15.46
CA ARG A 165 18.55 4.17 -16.50
C ARG A 165 19.92 4.25 -17.17
N ASN A 166 20.30 5.43 -17.63
CA ASN A 166 21.50 5.61 -18.46
C ASN A 166 22.79 5.51 -17.61
N ARG A 167 22.72 5.80 -16.30
CA ARG A 167 23.83 5.61 -15.34
C ARG A 167 23.78 4.31 -14.55
N ASN A 168 22.86 3.40 -14.90
CA ASN A 168 22.66 2.13 -14.21
C ASN A 168 22.50 2.26 -12.68
N LEU A 169 21.81 3.30 -12.24
CA LEU A 169 21.52 3.52 -10.82
C LEU A 169 20.28 2.71 -10.40
N ARG A 170 20.23 2.32 -9.13
CA ARG A 170 18.99 1.84 -8.52
C ARG A 170 18.00 3.01 -8.43
N LEU A 171 16.80 2.84 -8.98
CA LEU A 171 15.72 3.82 -8.91
C LEU A 171 14.68 3.38 -7.88
N VAL A 172 14.32 4.27 -6.96
CA VAL A 172 13.27 4.07 -5.95
C VAL A 172 12.20 5.13 -6.13
N ILE A 173 10.95 4.82 -5.78
CA ILE A 173 9.84 5.77 -5.82
C ILE A 173 9.24 5.85 -4.42
N LYS A 174 9.19 7.06 -3.86
CA LYS A 174 8.52 7.34 -2.59
C LYS A 174 7.34 8.29 -2.80
N ASN A 175 6.20 7.91 -2.23
CA ASN A 175 5.08 8.81 -1.99
C ASN A 175 5.07 9.18 -0.50
N ALA A 176 4.06 8.75 0.27
CA ALA A 176 3.94 8.99 1.70
C ALA A 176 4.82 8.11 2.61
N GLY A 177 5.54 7.10 2.07
CA GLY A 177 6.45 6.27 2.86
C GLY A 177 5.82 5.10 3.64
N HIS A 178 4.56 4.75 3.38
CA HIS A 178 3.78 3.73 4.11
C HIS A 178 4.14 2.25 3.85
N ASP A 179 5.01 1.96 2.88
CA ASP A 179 5.25 0.58 2.45
C ASP A 179 5.74 -0.34 3.58
N PHE A 180 5.16 -1.54 3.72
CA PHE A 180 5.56 -2.52 4.74
C PHE A 180 6.70 -3.47 4.32
N GLY A 181 7.03 -3.52 3.02
CA GLY A 181 7.97 -4.49 2.43
C GLY A 181 9.25 -3.87 1.86
N GLY A 182 9.50 -2.57 2.06
CA GLY A 182 10.70 -1.88 1.58
C GLY A 182 10.67 -1.48 0.11
N ARG A 183 9.50 -1.45 -0.55
CA ARG A 183 9.34 -1.12 -2.00
C ARG A 183 9.49 0.38 -2.33
N ASN A 184 9.78 1.20 -1.32
CA ASN A 184 9.93 2.65 -1.39
C ASN A 184 11.25 3.15 -0.81
N THR A 185 12.23 2.26 -0.60
CA THR A 185 13.55 2.59 -0.06
C THR A 185 14.64 1.71 -0.68
N GLY A 186 15.91 2.03 -0.46
CA GLY A 186 17.02 1.31 -1.07
C GLY A 186 18.37 2.01 -0.97
N ALA A 187 19.38 1.28 -0.51
CA ALA A 187 20.77 1.75 -0.47
C ALA A 187 21.27 2.17 -1.86
N GLY A 188 22.03 3.26 -1.88
CA GLY A 188 22.66 3.79 -3.09
C GLY A 188 21.69 4.29 -4.16
N ALA A 189 20.38 4.31 -3.88
CA ALA A 189 19.38 4.65 -4.88
C ALA A 189 19.27 6.16 -5.15
N LEU A 190 18.82 6.49 -6.36
CA LEU A 190 18.14 7.75 -6.64
C LEU A 190 16.64 7.55 -6.37
N SER A 191 16.06 8.35 -5.47
CA SER A 191 14.63 8.30 -5.15
C SER A 191 13.87 9.39 -5.91
N ILE A 192 12.72 9.05 -6.50
CA ILE A 192 11.74 10.03 -6.99
C ILE A 192 10.69 10.21 -5.90
N TRP A 193 10.61 11.43 -5.36
CA TRP A 193 9.65 11.75 -4.31
C TRP A 193 8.45 12.51 -4.89
N THR A 194 7.30 11.82 -4.91
CA THR A 194 6.05 12.28 -5.53
C THR A 194 5.10 12.99 -4.55
N HIS A 195 5.49 13.07 -3.28
CA HIS A 195 4.66 13.50 -2.16
C HIS A 195 4.03 14.88 -2.35
N PHE A 196 4.76 15.85 -2.92
CA PHE A 196 4.26 17.21 -3.09
C PHE A 196 3.46 17.44 -4.39
N LEU A 197 3.17 16.40 -5.16
CA LEU A 197 2.19 16.47 -6.26
C LEU A 197 0.77 16.41 -5.68
N LYS A 198 0.21 17.58 -5.32
CA LYS A 198 -1.03 17.69 -4.50
C LYS A 198 -2.25 18.30 -5.21
N GLU A 199 -2.27 18.36 -6.55
CA GLU A 199 -3.37 19.02 -7.26
C GLU A 199 -4.62 18.14 -7.42
N PHE A 200 -5.80 18.75 -7.29
CA PHE A 200 -7.12 18.14 -7.32
C PHE A 200 -8.08 18.97 -8.18
N GLU A 201 -8.90 18.31 -9.01
CA GLU A 201 -9.98 18.95 -9.77
C GLU A 201 -11.24 18.07 -9.71
N TYR A 202 -12.38 18.66 -9.32
CA TYR A 202 -13.68 18.00 -9.41
C TYR A 202 -14.31 18.23 -10.78
N ILE A 203 -14.74 17.15 -11.44
CA ILE A 203 -15.37 17.19 -12.76
C ILE A 203 -16.77 16.56 -12.62
N PRO A 204 -17.85 17.37 -12.60
CA PRO A 204 -19.20 16.90 -12.27
C PRO A 204 -19.83 15.99 -13.34
N GLN A 205 -19.34 16.07 -14.58
CA GLN A 205 -19.78 15.22 -15.68
C GLN A 205 -18.58 14.82 -16.53
N TYR A 206 -18.32 13.52 -16.59
CA TYR A 206 -17.26 12.94 -17.38
C TYR A 206 -17.78 11.69 -18.08
N THR A 207 -17.31 11.45 -19.30
CA THR A 207 -17.69 10.28 -20.11
C THR A 207 -16.45 9.65 -20.70
N VAL A 208 -16.27 8.35 -20.45
CA VAL A 208 -15.20 7.54 -21.07
C VAL A 208 -15.68 6.10 -21.22
N GLY A 209 -15.57 5.54 -22.42
CA GLY A 209 -16.18 4.24 -22.72
C GLY A 209 -17.67 4.23 -22.32
N PRO A 210 -18.14 3.22 -21.55
CA PRO A 210 -19.51 3.17 -21.05
C PRO A 210 -19.73 3.95 -19.74
N TYR A 211 -18.67 4.50 -19.12
CA TYR A 211 -18.81 5.26 -17.88
C TYR A 211 -19.35 6.66 -18.16
N LYS A 212 -20.37 7.05 -17.39
CA LYS A 212 -20.90 8.41 -17.35
C LYS A 212 -21.19 8.78 -15.90
N GLY A 213 -20.51 9.79 -15.37
CA GLY A 213 -20.66 10.16 -13.97
C GLY A 213 -19.76 11.29 -13.54
N ARG A 214 -19.73 11.53 -12.22
CA ARG A 214 -18.81 12.47 -11.58
C ARG A 214 -17.44 11.83 -11.46
N VAL A 215 -16.39 12.63 -11.59
CA VAL A 215 -15.01 12.17 -11.38
C VAL A 215 -14.22 13.25 -10.66
N ALA A 216 -13.07 12.85 -10.13
CA ALA A 216 -12.03 13.77 -9.72
C ALA A 216 -10.76 13.46 -10.52
N ARG A 217 -10.06 14.50 -10.94
CA ARG A 217 -8.67 14.40 -11.36
C ARG A 217 -7.78 14.69 -10.17
N VAL A 218 -6.82 13.82 -9.92
CA VAL A 218 -6.07 13.73 -8.65
C VAL A 218 -4.61 13.47 -8.93
N SER A 219 -3.74 14.18 -8.23
CA SER A 219 -2.29 13.99 -8.33
C SER A 219 -1.80 12.83 -7.47
N ALA A 220 -0.67 12.23 -7.85
CA ALA A 220 -0.08 11.04 -7.22
C ALA A 220 0.23 11.23 -5.72
N GLY A 221 0.62 12.44 -5.33
CA GLY A 221 1.02 12.76 -3.97
C GLY A 221 -0.16 12.88 -3.00
N ILE A 222 -1.40 12.93 -3.47
CA ILE A 222 -2.58 13.11 -2.60
C ILE A 222 -2.72 11.95 -1.61
N GLU A 223 -2.88 12.30 -0.33
CA GLU A 223 -3.15 11.40 0.80
C GLU A 223 -4.66 11.33 1.08
N ALA A 224 -5.10 10.32 1.85
CA ALA A 224 -6.50 10.11 2.16
C ALA A 224 -7.16 11.30 2.86
N TRP A 225 -6.48 11.95 3.82
CA TRP A 225 -7.01 13.10 4.56
C TRP A 225 -7.36 14.30 3.65
N GLU A 226 -6.57 14.53 2.60
CA GLU A 226 -6.84 15.58 1.61
C GLU A 226 -8.11 15.24 0.81
N LEU A 227 -8.26 13.98 0.40
CA LEU A 227 -9.46 13.52 -0.30
C LEU A 227 -10.71 13.63 0.57
N TYR A 228 -10.63 13.31 1.88
CA TYR A 228 -11.76 13.51 2.79
C TYR A 228 -12.17 14.98 2.88
N ASN A 229 -11.21 15.91 2.89
CA ASN A 229 -11.49 17.35 2.85
C ASN A 229 -12.15 17.76 1.51
N TYR A 230 -11.69 17.24 0.37
CA TYR A 230 -12.32 17.50 -0.93
C TYR A 230 -13.71 16.88 -1.06
N MET A 231 -13.94 15.70 -0.50
CA MET A 231 -15.25 15.06 -0.43
C MET A 231 -16.26 15.95 0.30
N GLY A 232 -15.84 16.56 1.42
CA GLY A 232 -16.63 17.56 2.13
C GLY A 232 -16.89 18.84 1.33
N ALA A 233 -15.85 19.37 0.67
CA ALA A 233 -15.97 20.60 -0.12
C ALA A 233 -16.91 20.47 -1.32
N TYR A 234 -16.93 19.31 -1.98
CA TYR A 234 -17.71 19.07 -3.20
C TYR A 234 -18.97 18.22 -2.99
N ASN A 235 -19.32 17.90 -1.74
CA ASN A 235 -20.50 17.10 -1.38
C ASN A 235 -20.57 15.79 -2.18
N MET A 236 -19.49 15.01 -2.10
CA MET A 236 -19.30 13.78 -2.86
C MET A 236 -18.63 12.70 -2.01
N THR A 237 -18.69 11.47 -2.49
CA THR A 237 -17.97 10.33 -1.91
C THR A 237 -16.94 9.80 -2.91
N MET A 238 -15.76 9.47 -2.41
CA MET A 238 -14.71 8.77 -3.17
C MET A 238 -14.27 7.54 -2.37
N VAL A 239 -13.82 6.49 -3.06
CA VAL A 239 -13.15 5.35 -2.39
C VAL A 239 -11.70 5.75 -2.15
N VAL A 240 -11.29 5.78 -0.89
CA VAL A 240 -9.99 6.29 -0.45
C VAL A 240 -9.32 5.32 0.53
N PRO A 241 -8.01 5.42 0.79
CA PRO A 241 -7.38 4.60 1.82
C PRO A 241 -8.01 4.78 3.21
N GLY A 242 -8.00 3.72 4.02
CA GLY A 242 -8.52 3.77 5.39
C GLY A 242 -7.63 4.58 6.35
N GLY A 243 -6.32 4.57 6.15
CA GLY A 243 -5.37 5.36 6.93
C GLY A 243 -5.21 6.77 6.36
N ASP A 244 -5.40 7.79 7.19
CA ASP A 244 -5.48 9.20 6.80
C ASP A 244 -4.25 9.72 6.04
N THR A 245 -3.07 9.18 6.33
CA THR A 245 -1.80 9.61 5.74
C THR A 245 -1.31 8.70 4.61
N VAL A 246 -2.11 7.70 4.24
CA VAL A 246 -1.77 6.82 3.12
C VAL A 246 -1.94 7.58 1.80
N GLY A 247 -0.90 7.57 0.97
CA GLY A 247 -0.97 8.11 -0.40
C GLY A 247 -1.96 7.29 -1.24
N ALA A 248 -3.03 7.92 -1.70
CA ALA A 248 -4.11 7.25 -2.42
C ALA A 248 -3.63 6.72 -3.78
N TYR A 249 -2.90 7.54 -4.54
CA TYR A 249 -2.51 7.23 -5.93
C TYR A 249 -1.03 6.85 -6.00
N GLY A 250 -0.72 5.71 -5.39
CA GLY A 250 0.60 5.07 -5.38
C GLY A 250 0.45 3.59 -5.07
N GLY A 251 1.14 3.10 -4.03
CA GLY A 251 1.09 1.69 -3.62
C GLY A 251 -0.32 1.18 -3.31
N TRP A 252 -1.17 1.98 -2.65
CA TRP A 252 -2.54 1.57 -2.29
C TRP A 252 -3.39 1.25 -3.53
N THR A 253 -3.54 2.21 -4.45
CA THR A 253 -4.26 1.98 -5.73
C THR A 253 -3.57 0.90 -6.56
N ALA A 254 -2.24 0.91 -6.67
CA ALA A 254 -1.52 -0.05 -7.50
C ALA A 254 -1.68 -1.50 -7.03
N GLY A 255 -2.03 -1.73 -5.77
CA GLY A 255 -2.27 -3.07 -5.21
C GLY A 255 -3.72 -3.51 -5.14
N GLY A 256 -4.64 -2.68 -5.57
CA GLY A 256 -6.07 -2.92 -5.41
C GLY A 256 -6.65 -1.89 -4.46
N GLY A 257 -6.21 -1.87 -3.20
CA GLY A 257 -6.63 -0.87 -2.23
C GLY A 257 -8.05 -1.11 -1.70
N HIS A 258 -8.17 -1.75 -0.53
CA HIS A 258 -9.47 -1.91 0.12
C HIS A 258 -9.90 -0.65 0.87
N ASN A 259 -11.21 -0.52 1.08
CA ASN A 259 -11.86 0.49 1.90
C ASN A 259 -13.23 -0.05 2.38
N PHE A 260 -13.86 0.62 3.36
CA PHE A 260 -15.19 0.25 3.83
C PHE A 260 -16.29 0.38 2.75
N LEU A 261 -16.03 1.12 1.68
CA LEU A 261 -16.87 1.26 0.50
C LEU A 261 -16.67 0.15 -0.53
N SER A 262 -15.68 -0.74 -0.36
CA SER A 262 -15.31 -1.73 -1.38
C SER A 262 -16.48 -2.63 -1.78
N SER A 263 -17.32 -3.07 -0.83
CA SER A 263 -18.49 -3.90 -1.12
C SER A 263 -19.61 -3.19 -1.87
N SER A 264 -19.58 -1.84 -1.95
CA SER A 264 -20.57 -1.03 -2.65
C SER A 264 -20.06 -0.41 -3.95
N TYR A 265 -18.77 -0.07 -4.01
CA TYR A 265 -18.20 0.69 -5.14
C TYR A 265 -16.95 0.05 -5.77
N GLY A 266 -16.47 -1.08 -5.24
CA GLY A 266 -15.23 -1.73 -5.68
C GLY A 266 -13.98 -1.17 -4.97
N ASN A 267 -12.83 -1.78 -5.26
CA ASN A 267 -11.56 -1.39 -4.64
C ASN A 267 -10.97 -0.12 -5.29
N GLY A 268 -9.91 0.45 -4.71
CA GLY A 268 -9.22 1.65 -5.19
C GLY A 268 -8.80 1.58 -6.67
N ALA A 269 -8.21 0.46 -7.08
CA ALA A 269 -7.84 0.19 -8.47
C ALA A 269 -9.05 0.20 -9.43
N ASP A 270 -10.24 -0.18 -8.95
CA ASP A 270 -11.47 -0.17 -9.75
C ASP A 270 -12.02 1.24 -9.98
N GLN A 271 -11.53 2.23 -9.24
CA GLN A 271 -11.98 3.62 -9.36
C GLN A 271 -11.30 4.37 -10.49
N VAL A 272 -10.15 3.90 -10.98
CA VAL A 272 -9.35 4.61 -11.96
C VAL A 272 -9.93 4.42 -13.36
N LEU A 273 -10.16 5.53 -14.05
CA LEU A 273 -10.68 5.56 -15.43
C LEU A 273 -9.58 5.88 -16.44
N GLU A 274 -8.64 6.74 -16.05
CA GLU A 274 -7.46 7.15 -16.81
C GLU A 274 -6.35 7.46 -15.79
N PHE A 275 -5.09 7.23 -16.16
CA PHE A 275 -3.96 7.77 -15.41
C PHE A 275 -2.81 8.18 -16.31
N LYS A 276 -1.94 9.02 -15.76
CA LYS A 276 -0.74 9.54 -16.38
C LYS A 276 0.49 8.91 -15.75
N VAL A 277 1.45 8.51 -16.56
CA VAL A 277 2.65 7.79 -16.11
C VAL A 277 3.89 8.18 -16.90
N VAL A 278 5.03 8.25 -16.23
CA VAL A 278 6.36 8.22 -16.88
C VAL A 278 6.90 6.79 -16.82
N THR A 279 7.09 6.14 -17.96
CA THR A 279 7.60 4.75 -18.01
C THR A 279 9.11 4.69 -18.17
N ALA A 280 9.68 3.49 -18.25
CA ALA A 280 11.13 3.27 -18.18
C ALA A 280 11.92 3.91 -19.33
N ASP A 281 11.29 4.14 -20.48
CA ASP A 281 11.86 4.88 -21.60
C ASP A 281 11.83 6.42 -21.43
N GLY A 282 11.35 6.90 -20.29
CA GLY A 282 11.25 8.32 -19.94
C GLY A 282 10.03 9.04 -20.51
N LYS A 283 9.20 8.42 -21.35
CA LYS A 283 8.07 9.15 -21.96
C LYS A 283 6.87 9.23 -21.03
N TYR A 284 6.24 10.40 -21.02
CA TYR A 284 4.98 10.69 -20.35
C TYR A 284 3.80 10.18 -21.19
N ARG A 285 2.93 9.36 -20.60
CA ARG A 285 1.85 8.65 -21.31
C ARG A 285 0.52 8.82 -20.62
N THR A 286 -0.52 8.95 -21.45
CA THR A 286 -1.90 8.69 -21.06
C THR A 286 -2.18 7.19 -21.11
N VAL A 287 -2.76 6.65 -20.05
CA VAL A 287 -3.13 5.25 -19.93
C VAL A 287 -4.62 5.14 -19.63
N THR A 288 -5.32 4.43 -20.50
CA THR A 288 -6.75 4.15 -20.41
C THR A 288 -7.00 2.67 -20.74
N PRO A 289 -8.21 2.16 -20.53
CA PRO A 289 -8.60 0.83 -20.98
C PRO A 289 -8.37 0.53 -22.48
N HIS A 290 -8.24 1.56 -23.31
CA HIS A 290 -8.10 1.44 -24.77
C HIS A 290 -6.81 2.03 -25.33
N GLN A 291 -6.03 2.75 -24.51
CA GLN A 291 -4.74 3.34 -24.86
C GLN A 291 -3.69 2.93 -23.83
N ASN A 292 -2.63 2.23 -24.25
CA ASN A 292 -1.71 1.57 -23.32
C ASN A 292 -2.43 0.62 -22.34
N ALA A 293 -3.39 -0.16 -22.86
CA ALA A 293 -4.26 -1.02 -22.07
C ALA A 293 -3.51 -2.12 -21.28
N ASP A 294 -2.34 -2.51 -21.74
CA ASP A 294 -1.41 -3.38 -21.05
C ASP A 294 -0.87 -2.75 -19.74
N LEU A 295 -0.49 -1.47 -19.79
CA LEU A 295 -0.13 -0.69 -18.60
C LEU A 295 -1.34 -0.43 -17.71
N PHE A 296 -2.53 -0.19 -18.30
CA PHE A 296 -3.76 0.00 -17.53
C PHE A 296 -4.04 -1.21 -16.64
N PHE A 297 -4.00 -2.41 -17.25
CA PHE A 297 -4.11 -3.67 -16.53
C PHE A 297 -3.01 -3.80 -15.47
N ALA A 298 -1.74 -3.65 -15.85
CA ALA A 298 -0.62 -3.99 -14.98
C ALA A 298 -0.45 -3.04 -13.78
N MET A 299 -0.74 -1.75 -13.94
CA MET A 299 -0.54 -0.77 -12.86
C MET A 299 -1.71 -0.70 -11.88
N LEU A 300 -2.85 -1.32 -12.19
CA LEU A 300 -4.04 -1.36 -11.34
C LEU A 300 -4.23 -2.76 -10.75
N GLY A 301 -3.41 -3.11 -9.76
CA GLY A 301 -3.42 -4.41 -9.05
C GLY A 301 -2.16 -5.26 -9.25
N GLY A 302 -1.27 -4.89 -10.17
CA GLY A 302 -0.09 -5.67 -10.53
C GLY A 302 1.24 -5.23 -9.91
N GLY A 303 1.23 -4.31 -8.92
CA GLY A 303 2.46 -3.91 -8.22
C GLY A 303 2.80 -2.42 -8.35
N GLY A 304 3.04 -1.76 -7.20
CA GLY A 304 3.66 -0.42 -7.18
C GLY A 304 5.15 -0.50 -7.56
N SER A 305 5.75 0.63 -7.92
CA SER A 305 7.20 0.74 -8.23
C SER A 305 7.73 -0.21 -9.33
N THR A 306 6.86 -0.69 -10.22
CA THR A 306 7.20 -1.79 -11.16
C THR A 306 7.16 -1.42 -12.63
N TYR A 307 6.19 -0.59 -13.05
CA TYR A 307 5.94 -0.31 -14.48
C TYR A 307 6.19 1.15 -14.88
N GLY A 308 6.26 2.06 -13.91
CA GLY A 308 6.37 3.50 -14.16
C GLY A 308 6.08 4.33 -12.91
N VAL A 309 6.27 5.64 -13.04
CA VAL A 309 5.92 6.64 -12.03
C VAL A 309 4.58 7.25 -12.38
N LEU A 310 3.53 6.92 -11.62
CA LEU A 310 2.20 7.53 -11.76
C LEU A 310 2.28 9.00 -11.33
N THR A 311 1.68 9.90 -12.11
CA THR A 311 1.71 11.35 -11.83
C THR A 311 0.32 11.89 -11.45
N SER A 312 -0.72 11.46 -12.16
CA SER A 312 -2.10 11.80 -11.87
C SER A 312 -3.07 10.72 -12.37
N ALA A 313 -4.31 10.75 -11.88
CA ALA A 313 -5.38 9.86 -12.29
C ALA A 313 -6.71 10.63 -12.44
N ILE A 314 -7.61 10.11 -13.27
CA ILE A 314 -9.03 10.45 -13.26
C ILE A 314 -9.75 9.28 -12.60
N VAL A 315 -10.47 9.57 -11.52
CA VAL A 315 -11.10 8.56 -10.67
C VAL A 315 -12.58 8.84 -10.46
N LYS A 316 -13.36 7.79 -10.26
CA LYS A 316 -14.79 7.89 -9.98
C LYS A 316 -15.05 8.71 -8.71
N ALA A 317 -16.10 9.52 -8.76
CA ALA A 317 -16.71 10.16 -7.60
C ALA A 317 -18.21 9.85 -7.59
N TYR A 318 -18.78 9.76 -6.40
CA TYR A 318 -20.16 9.36 -6.18
C TYR A 318 -20.93 10.48 -5.48
N PRO A 319 -22.28 10.49 -5.58
CA PRO A 319 -23.09 11.27 -4.66
C PRO A 319 -22.73 10.96 -3.19
N LEU A 320 -23.02 11.93 -2.31
CA LEU A 320 -22.83 11.76 -0.88
C LEU A 320 -23.47 10.46 -0.41
N THR A 321 -22.66 9.62 0.23
CA THR A 321 -23.07 8.27 0.64
C THR A 321 -23.17 8.20 2.17
N PRO A 322 -24.38 8.08 2.76
CA PRO A 322 -24.52 7.88 4.19
C PRO A 322 -24.03 6.50 4.63
N VAL A 323 -23.49 6.42 5.85
CA VAL A 323 -22.97 5.18 6.43
C VAL A 323 -23.44 5.05 7.87
N THR A 324 -24.03 3.89 8.19
CA THR A 324 -24.33 3.52 9.56
C THR A 324 -23.29 2.55 10.09
N ASN A 325 -22.70 2.90 11.24
CA ASN A 325 -21.80 2.03 11.97
C ASN A 325 -22.60 1.26 13.01
N VAL A 326 -22.38 -0.05 13.14
CA VAL A 326 -22.78 -0.82 14.32
C VAL A 326 -21.53 -1.49 14.87
N ASN A 327 -21.36 -1.52 16.18
CA ASN A 327 -20.22 -2.17 16.82
C ASN A 327 -20.66 -3.43 17.57
N LEU A 328 -19.78 -4.42 17.62
CA LEU A 328 -19.93 -5.62 18.42
C LEU A 328 -18.58 -5.91 19.07
N ALA A 329 -18.55 -6.07 20.40
CA ALA A 329 -17.34 -6.40 21.12
C ALA A 329 -17.65 -7.25 22.37
N PHE A 330 -16.82 -8.26 22.60
CA PHE A 330 -16.87 -9.09 23.79
C PHE A 330 -15.48 -9.71 24.07
N SER A 331 -15.24 -10.12 25.31
CA SER A 331 -13.97 -10.70 25.74
C SER A 331 -14.16 -11.83 26.74
N VAL A 332 -13.07 -12.54 27.05
CA VAL A 332 -13.02 -13.60 28.07
C VAL A 332 -11.72 -13.50 28.86
N GLY A 333 -11.79 -13.81 30.16
CA GLY A 333 -10.65 -13.73 31.07
C GLY A 333 -10.21 -12.29 31.35
N SER A 334 -8.94 -12.10 31.72
CA SER A 334 -8.31 -10.77 31.87
C SER A 334 -8.01 -10.09 30.53
N GLY A 335 -8.61 -10.58 29.43
CA GLY A 335 -8.60 -9.95 28.12
C GLY A 335 -9.37 -8.64 28.16
N GLY A 336 -8.74 -7.58 28.68
CA GLY A 336 -9.25 -6.23 28.47
C GLY A 336 -9.36 -5.96 26.97
N LEU A 337 -10.31 -5.12 26.57
CA LEU A 337 -10.32 -4.57 25.22
C LEU A 337 -9.13 -3.60 25.10
N GLY A 338 -7.94 -4.13 24.80
CA GLY A 338 -6.71 -3.36 24.61
C GLY A 338 -6.70 -2.48 23.36
N PHE A 339 -7.87 -2.01 22.91
CA PHE A 339 -7.96 -1.00 21.88
C PHE A 339 -7.62 0.33 22.56
N GLY A 340 -6.45 0.88 22.24
CA GLY A 340 -6.08 2.22 22.70
C GLY A 340 -7.20 3.23 22.41
N ASN A 341 -7.32 4.25 23.25
CA ASN A 341 -8.37 5.28 23.31
C ASN A 341 -8.73 6.03 21.99
N GLY A 342 -8.16 5.68 20.84
CA GLY A 342 -8.32 6.41 19.57
C GLY A 342 -8.72 5.59 18.34
N SER A 343 -8.81 4.25 18.38
CA SER A 343 -9.03 3.44 17.16
C SER A 343 -10.42 2.81 17.03
N PHE A 344 -11.17 2.72 18.12
CA PHE A 344 -12.57 2.31 18.10
C PHE A 344 -13.34 3.26 19.02
N PRO A 345 -14.32 4.03 18.51
CA PRO A 345 -15.13 4.85 19.37
C PRO A 345 -15.86 3.96 20.39
N ALA A 346 -15.56 4.17 21.67
CA ALA A 346 -16.14 3.48 22.80
C ALA A 346 -17.63 3.80 22.92
N PHE A 347 -18.49 3.00 22.28
CA PHE A 347 -19.95 3.18 22.37
C PHE A 347 -20.72 1.91 22.80
N THR A 348 -20.05 0.79 23.02
CA THR A 348 -20.67 -0.41 23.61
C THR A 348 -19.77 -0.92 24.74
N PRO A 349 -20.26 -1.02 25.99
CA PRO A 349 -19.48 -1.61 27.06
C PRO A 349 -19.04 -3.02 26.65
N PRO A 350 -17.75 -3.38 26.76
CA PRO A 350 -17.34 -4.76 26.53
C PRO A 350 -18.16 -5.71 27.38
N VAL A 351 -18.71 -6.72 26.73
CA VAL A 351 -19.30 -7.86 27.43
C VAL A 351 -18.19 -8.86 27.73
N THR A 352 -17.96 -9.15 29.01
CA THR A 352 -17.05 -10.24 29.41
C THR A 352 -17.86 -11.52 29.57
N VAL A 353 -17.58 -12.53 28.76
CA VAL A 353 -18.18 -13.87 28.89
C VAL A 353 -17.36 -14.73 29.86
N ASN A 354 -18.00 -15.74 30.45
CA ASN A 354 -17.41 -16.56 31.52
C ASN A 354 -16.67 -17.82 31.04
N SER A 355 -16.63 -18.08 29.72
CA SER A 355 -16.04 -19.29 29.15
C SER A 355 -15.39 -19.01 27.79
N THR A 356 -14.21 -19.60 27.55
CA THR A 356 -13.51 -19.51 26.27
C THR A 356 -14.27 -20.21 25.15
N ALA A 357 -15.03 -21.27 25.47
CA ALA A 357 -15.91 -21.93 24.51
C ALA A 357 -17.01 -20.98 24.02
N LEU A 358 -17.63 -20.24 24.94
CA LEU A 358 -18.66 -19.26 24.61
C LEU A 358 -18.09 -18.10 23.79
N PHE A 359 -16.90 -17.60 24.13
CA PHE A 359 -16.20 -16.59 23.35
C PHE A 359 -16.01 -17.04 21.90
N TRP A 360 -15.45 -18.23 21.69
CA TRP A 360 -15.18 -18.73 20.35
C TRP A 360 -16.46 -19.00 19.56
N GLU A 361 -17.53 -19.48 20.21
CA GLU A 361 -18.82 -19.64 19.54
C GLU A 361 -19.40 -18.29 19.07
N GLY A 362 -19.25 -17.23 19.86
CA GLY A 362 -19.62 -15.87 19.44
C GLY A 362 -18.84 -15.40 18.20
N VAL A 363 -17.52 -15.60 18.18
CA VAL A 363 -16.68 -15.25 17.02
C VAL A 363 -17.05 -16.08 15.79
N ARG A 364 -17.35 -17.37 15.99
CA ARG A 364 -17.84 -18.27 14.94
C ARG A 364 -19.12 -17.72 14.32
N LEU A 365 -20.15 -17.44 15.11
CA LEU A 365 -21.40 -16.88 14.60
C LEU A 365 -21.20 -15.60 13.80
N TYR A 366 -20.35 -14.69 14.31
CA TYR A 366 -19.99 -13.48 13.59
C TYR A 366 -19.39 -13.78 12.21
N GLN A 367 -18.37 -14.65 12.14
CA GLN A 367 -17.71 -14.97 10.88
C GLN A 367 -18.63 -15.71 9.92
N TYR A 368 -19.49 -16.59 10.42
CA TYR A 368 -20.48 -17.27 9.59
C TYR A 368 -21.50 -16.29 9.00
N PHE A 369 -21.88 -15.26 9.75
CA PHE A 369 -22.85 -14.26 9.34
C PHE A 369 -22.27 -13.20 8.39
N SER A 370 -20.96 -12.98 8.38
CA SER A 370 -20.33 -11.89 7.62
C SER A 370 -20.75 -11.83 6.13
N PRO A 371 -20.87 -12.94 5.37
CA PRO A 371 -21.29 -12.87 3.96
C PRO A 371 -22.65 -12.20 3.75
N VAL A 372 -23.59 -12.34 4.70
CA VAL A 372 -24.92 -11.68 4.65
C VAL A 372 -24.78 -10.16 4.62
N VAL A 373 -23.86 -9.62 5.41
CA VAL A 373 -23.58 -8.18 5.46
C VAL A 373 -22.92 -7.72 4.16
N LEU A 374 -21.99 -8.53 3.63
CA LEU A 374 -21.30 -8.21 2.37
C LEU A 374 -22.24 -8.19 1.18
N ASP A 375 -23.15 -9.16 1.09
CA ASP A 375 -24.15 -9.25 0.02
C ASP A 375 -25.17 -8.11 0.10
N ALA A 376 -25.34 -7.50 1.28
CA ALA A 376 -26.13 -6.29 1.49
C ALA A 376 -25.35 -4.98 1.20
N GLY A 377 -24.12 -5.08 0.67
CA GLY A 377 -23.23 -3.95 0.32
C GLY A 377 -22.38 -3.43 1.48
N GLY A 378 -22.42 -4.09 2.65
CA GLY A 378 -21.66 -3.70 3.84
C GLY A 378 -20.21 -4.21 3.84
N THR A 379 -19.41 -3.66 4.73
CA THR A 379 -18.02 -4.07 4.99
C THR A 379 -17.83 -4.21 6.49
N LEU A 380 -16.92 -5.08 6.93
CA LEU A 380 -16.59 -5.24 8.34
C LEU A 380 -15.08 -5.13 8.58
N TYR A 381 -14.74 -4.70 9.78
CA TYR A 381 -13.37 -4.65 10.27
C TYR A 381 -13.34 -5.34 11.62
N SER A 382 -12.80 -6.56 11.67
CA SER A 382 -12.72 -7.36 12.88
C SER A 382 -11.30 -7.41 13.46
N ASN A 383 -11.20 -7.55 14.77
CA ASN A 383 -9.95 -7.80 15.48
C ASN A 383 -10.20 -8.90 16.51
N ILE A 384 -9.39 -9.95 16.46
CA ILE A 384 -9.30 -10.97 17.50
C ILE A 384 -7.89 -10.90 18.10
N ARG A 385 -7.78 -10.73 19.42
CA ARG A 385 -6.51 -10.61 20.11
C ARG A 385 -6.44 -11.56 21.30
N THR A 386 -5.23 -11.98 21.64
CA THR A 386 -4.94 -12.69 22.88
C THR A 386 -4.09 -11.81 23.80
N SER A 387 -4.37 -11.88 25.11
CA SER A 387 -3.55 -11.26 26.16
C SER A 387 -2.86 -12.31 27.04
N GLY A 388 -2.85 -13.57 26.61
CA GLY A 388 -2.33 -14.71 27.34
C GLY A 388 -3.23 -15.95 27.24
N PRO A 389 -2.80 -17.08 27.83
CA PRO A 389 -3.55 -18.33 27.77
C PRO A 389 -4.98 -18.16 28.29
N GLY A 390 -5.97 -18.49 27.45
CA GLY A 390 -7.39 -18.44 27.79
C GLY A 390 -7.99 -17.02 27.90
N ALA A 391 -7.23 -15.97 27.56
CA ALA A 391 -7.69 -14.60 27.60
C ALA A 391 -7.72 -14.00 26.18
N PHE A 392 -8.91 -13.64 25.72
CA PHE A 392 -9.14 -13.17 24.35
C PHE A 392 -10.09 -11.98 24.32
N SER A 393 -9.96 -11.16 23.28
CA SER A 393 -10.90 -10.10 22.96
C SER A 393 -11.28 -10.15 21.49
N PHE A 394 -12.54 -9.83 21.21
CA PHE A 394 -13.08 -9.68 19.87
C PHE A 394 -13.77 -8.32 19.76
N ALA A 395 -13.51 -7.61 18.66
CA ALA A 395 -14.30 -6.46 18.28
C ALA A 395 -14.48 -6.41 16.77
N THR A 396 -15.60 -5.86 16.33
CA THR A 396 -15.85 -5.56 14.92
C THR A 396 -16.70 -4.30 14.77
N THR A 397 -16.50 -3.60 13.66
CA THR A 397 -17.38 -2.52 13.21
C THR A 397 -18.03 -2.92 11.88
N PHE A 398 -19.35 -2.99 11.87
CA PHE A 398 -20.17 -3.11 10.67
C PHE A 398 -20.30 -1.74 10.01
N LYS A 399 -19.83 -1.60 8.78
CA LYS A 399 -19.97 -0.41 7.93
C LYS A 399 -21.09 -0.65 6.92
N LEU A 400 -22.26 -0.10 7.20
CA LEU A 400 -23.49 -0.34 6.43
C LEU A 400 -23.78 0.87 5.54
N ILE A 401 -23.50 0.69 4.25
CA ILE A 401 -23.56 1.75 3.23
C ILE A 401 -25.00 1.95 2.77
N ASN A 402 -25.44 3.21 2.68
CA ASN A 402 -26.81 3.57 2.26
C ASN A 402 -27.93 2.92 3.09
N LYS A 403 -27.68 2.61 4.37
CA LYS A 403 -28.68 2.10 5.30
C LYS A 403 -28.88 3.06 6.47
N ASN A 404 -30.13 3.27 6.85
CA ASN A 404 -30.47 3.99 8.08
C ASN A 404 -30.34 3.08 9.32
N ALA A 405 -30.55 3.64 10.51
CA ALA A 405 -30.44 2.92 11.77
C ALA A 405 -31.39 1.70 11.87
N ALA A 406 -32.65 1.84 11.44
CA ALA A 406 -33.64 0.77 11.53
C ALA A 406 -33.32 -0.39 10.56
N GLU A 407 -32.95 -0.07 9.32
CA GLU A 407 -32.51 -1.05 8.32
C GLU A 407 -31.25 -1.80 8.78
N SER A 408 -30.33 -1.06 9.42
CA SER A 408 -29.09 -1.62 9.97
C SER A 408 -29.37 -2.61 11.11
N VAL A 409 -30.24 -2.24 12.05
CA VAL A 409 -30.66 -3.14 13.14
C VAL A 409 -31.40 -4.35 12.59
N ALA A 410 -32.30 -4.17 11.63
CA ALA A 410 -33.05 -5.26 11.01
C ALA A 410 -32.13 -6.26 10.30
N LEU A 411 -31.14 -5.77 9.54
CA LEU A 411 -30.15 -6.62 8.86
C LEU A 411 -29.35 -7.46 9.86
N LEU A 412 -28.93 -6.89 10.99
CA LEU A 412 -28.09 -7.56 11.98
C LEU A 412 -28.87 -8.35 13.03
N ALA A 413 -30.20 -8.21 13.10
CA ALA A 413 -31.04 -8.84 14.10
C ALA A 413 -30.83 -10.37 14.23
N PRO A 414 -30.68 -11.16 13.13
CA PRO A 414 -30.44 -12.59 13.26
C PRO A 414 -29.13 -12.95 13.97
N LEU A 415 -28.07 -12.16 13.78
CA LEU A 415 -26.79 -12.37 14.47
C LEU A 415 -26.92 -12.03 15.96
N PHE A 416 -27.45 -10.85 16.29
CA PHE A 416 -27.60 -10.43 17.67
C PHE A 416 -28.56 -11.33 18.46
N ALA A 417 -29.62 -11.84 17.84
CA ALA A 417 -30.53 -12.80 18.47
C ALA A 417 -29.81 -14.11 18.82
N GLN A 418 -28.98 -14.65 17.91
CA GLN A 418 -28.20 -15.87 18.16
C GLN A 418 -27.14 -15.66 19.25
N LEU A 419 -26.44 -14.52 19.25
CA LEU A 419 -25.48 -14.19 20.32
C LEU A 419 -26.17 -14.11 21.70
N ASN A 420 -27.34 -13.46 21.78
CA ASN A 420 -28.10 -13.39 23.03
C ASN A 420 -28.63 -14.76 23.46
N ALA A 421 -29.06 -15.62 22.53
CA ALA A 421 -29.48 -16.99 22.84
C ALA A 421 -28.34 -17.84 23.42
N LEU A 422 -27.09 -17.52 23.10
CA LEU A 422 -25.90 -18.12 23.72
C LEU A 422 -25.50 -17.49 25.07
N SER A 423 -26.28 -16.54 25.60
CA SER A 423 -25.92 -15.75 26.79
C SER A 423 -24.71 -14.82 26.58
N ILE A 424 -24.54 -14.28 25.38
CA ILE A 424 -23.64 -13.15 25.10
C ILE A 424 -24.51 -11.88 25.03
N PRO A 425 -24.67 -11.11 26.13
CA PRO A 425 -25.65 -10.02 26.23
C PRO A 425 -25.23 -8.77 25.45
N VAL A 426 -25.39 -8.79 24.13
CA VAL A 426 -25.04 -7.69 23.23
C VAL A 426 -26.27 -7.06 22.60
N THR A 427 -26.22 -5.75 22.41
CA THR A 427 -27.31 -4.96 21.80
C THR A 427 -26.74 -4.12 20.66
N PRO A 428 -27.38 -4.08 19.47
CA PRO A 428 -26.90 -3.25 18.39
C PRO A 428 -27.08 -1.77 18.74
N ALA A 429 -26.01 -0.98 18.60
CA ALA A 429 -26.02 0.47 18.81
C ALA A 429 -25.65 1.18 17.51
N PRO A 430 -26.63 1.46 16.62
CA PRO A 430 -26.35 2.11 15.34
C PRO A 430 -25.97 3.57 15.51
N VAL A 431 -24.86 3.97 14.89
CA VAL A 431 -24.43 5.36 14.76
C VAL A 431 -24.49 5.74 13.28
N GLN A 432 -25.50 6.52 12.92
CA GLN A 432 -25.68 6.99 11.56
C GLN A 432 -24.81 8.23 11.32
N ASN A 433 -23.96 8.16 10.29
CA ASN A 433 -23.23 9.31 9.78
C ASN A 433 -23.89 9.74 8.47
N PRO A 434 -24.16 11.04 8.28
CA PRO A 434 -24.76 11.55 7.05
C PRO A 434 -23.81 11.39 5.85
N ASP A 435 -22.51 11.21 6.10
CA ASP A 435 -21.50 11.06 5.07
C ASP A 435 -20.32 10.18 5.52
N THR A 436 -19.41 9.95 4.57
CA THR A 436 -18.23 9.08 4.70
C THR A 436 -17.01 9.76 5.32
N PHE A 437 -17.03 11.08 5.57
CA PHE A 437 -15.82 11.86 5.94
C PHE A 437 -15.96 12.63 7.27
N THR A 438 -17.16 12.79 7.84
CA THR A 438 -17.37 13.46 9.13
C THR A 438 -16.72 12.74 10.30
N ALA A 439 -16.38 11.46 10.15
CA ALA A 439 -15.76 10.63 11.17
C ALA A 439 -14.21 10.59 11.10
N VAL A 440 -13.58 11.36 10.20
CA VAL A 440 -12.14 11.22 9.90
C VAL A 440 -11.32 12.45 10.34
N ALA A 441 -10.04 12.24 10.71
CA ALA A 441 -9.16 13.33 11.12
C ALA A 441 -8.85 14.28 9.95
N ARG A 442 -9.17 15.56 10.13
CA ARG A 442 -9.08 16.57 9.05
C ARG A 442 -7.66 17.05 8.73
N THR A 443 -6.67 16.66 9.53
CA THR A 443 -5.36 17.32 9.53
C THR A 443 -4.22 16.46 9.00
N GLY A 444 -4.43 15.18 8.66
CA GLY A 444 -3.37 14.31 8.13
C GLY A 444 -2.11 14.28 8.98
N VAL A 445 -2.24 14.59 10.27
CA VAL A 445 -1.15 14.65 11.24
C VAL A 445 -0.95 13.27 11.81
N GLY A 446 0.31 12.91 12.04
CA GLY A 446 0.68 11.66 12.67
C GLY A 446 1.30 10.68 11.68
N GLY A 447 2.00 9.71 12.25
CA GLY A 447 2.82 8.76 11.49
C GLY A 447 4.17 8.65 12.15
N SER A 448 4.53 7.44 12.55
CA SER A 448 5.82 7.14 13.16
C SER A 448 6.40 5.90 12.50
N PRO A 449 7.72 5.85 12.29
CA PRO A 449 8.42 4.62 11.97
C PRO A 449 8.08 3.52 12.98
N GLY A 450 7.40 2.49 12.51
CA GLY A 450 7.18 1.22 13.18
C GLY A 450 8.02 0.12 12.56
N ASN A 451 7.96 -1.07 13.17
CA ASN A 451 8.69 -2.26 12.74
C ASN A 451 7.75 -3.46 12.63
N LEU A 452 6.55 -3.21 12.11
CA LEU A 452 5.56 -4.25 11.84
C LEU A 452 6.01 -5.10 10.67
N TYR A 453 5.74 -6.40 10.78
CA TYR A 453 5.97 -7.38 9.75
C TYR A 453 4.66 -8.12 9.50
N PHE A 454 4.17 -8.07 8.27
CA PHE A 454 2.85 -8.56 7.90
C PHE A 454 2.92 -9.96 7.29
N GLY A 455 1.90 -10.76 7.55
CA GLY A 455 1.44 -11.83 6.68
C GLY A 455 -0.06 -11.67 6.47
N SER A 456 -0.56 -11.96 5.28
CA SER A 456 -2.00 -11.85 5.01
C SER A 456 -2.55 -13.01 4.20
N ARG A 457 -3.88 -13.13 4.23
CA ARG A 457 -4.59 -14.19 3.52
C ARG A 457 -5.97 -13.75 3.06
N PHE A 458 -6.32 -14.12 1.83
CA PHE A 458 -7.70 -14.09 1.35
C PHE A 458 -8.43 -15.37 1.73
N PHE A 459 -9.68 -15.22 2.16
CA PHE A 459 -10.61 -16.29 2.48
C PHE A 459 -11.71 -16.31 1.41
N PRO A 460 -11.60 -17.20 0.41
CA PRO A 460 -12.61 -17.37 -0.62
C PRO A 460 -14.00 -17.65 -0.05
N ARG A 461 -15.06 -17.22 -0.75
CA ARG A 461 -16.45 -17.55 -0.38
C ARG A 461 -16.70 -19.06 -0.34
N ALA A 462 -15.94 -19.85 -1.09
CA ALA A 462 -15.98 -21.31 -1.03
C ALA A 462 -15.69 -21.87 0.38
N ASN A 463 -15.01 -21.12 1.25
CA ASN A 463 -14.80 -21.49 2.65
C ASN A 463 -16.08 -21.45 3.50
N TRP A 464 -17.17 -20.87 3.00
CA TRP A 464 -18.51 -20.87 3.60
C TRP A 464 -19.48 -21.83 2.88
N ALA A 465 -19.00 -22.66 1.94
CA ALA A 465 -19.88 -23.49 1.11
C ALA A 465 -20.65 -24.56 1.90
N ASN A 466 -20.08 -25.07 2.99
CA ASN A 466 -20.73 -25.99 3.92
C ASN A 466 -20.07 -25.93 5.30
N GLU A 467 -20.73 -26.55 6.28
CA GLU A 467 -20.31 -26.55 7.68
C GLU A 467 -18.94 -27.19 7.91
N THR A 468 -18.58 -28.26 7.19
CA THR A 468 -17.28 -28.93 7.34
C THR A 468 -16.12 -28.01 6.94
N ILE A 469 -16.20 -27.38 5.77
CA ILE A 469 -15.17 -26.46 5.28
C ILE A 469 -15.11 -25.21 6.16
N TYR A 470 -16.28 -24.68 6.53
CA TYR A 470 -16.38 -23.53 7.41
C TYR A 470 -15.75 -23.80 8.78
N ASN A 471 -16.07 -24.93 9.42
CA ASN A 471 -15.51 -25.29 10.72
C ASN A 471 -13.98 -25.47 10.66
N ALA A 472 -13.45 -26.05 9.58
CA ALA A 472 -12.00 -26.15 9.37
C ALA A 472 -11.35 -24.75 9.21
N THR A 473 -12.02 -23.85 8.50
CA THR A 473 -11.59 -22.45 8.33
C THR A 473 -11.58 -21.70 9.66
N PHE A 474 -12.66 -21.82 10.43
CA PHE A 474 -12.78 -21.20 11.74
C PHE A 474 -11.75 -21.75 12.73
N ALA A 475 -11.53 -23.07 12.75
CA ALA A 475 -10.51 -23.71 13.58
C ALA A 475 -9.10 -23.19 13.24
N ALA A 476 -8.81 -22.93 11.96
CA ALA A 476 -7.53 -22.33 11.55
C ALA A 476 -7.37 -20.91 12.09
N ILE A 477 -8.40 -20.06 12.00
CA ILE A 477 -8.37 -18.69 12.53
C ILE A 477 -8.17 -18.70 14.05
N ARG A 478 -8.91 -19.54 14.76
CA ARG A 478 -8.73 -19.76 16.20
C ARG A 478 -7.30 -20.19 16.53
N GLY A 479 -6.75 -21.15 15.78
CA GLY A 479 -5.40 -21.67 15.99
C GLY A 479 -4.31 -20.59 15.84
N VAL A 480 -4.49 -19.64 14.92
CA VAL A 480 -3.59 -18.48 14.79
C VAL A 480 -3.60 -17.61 16.05
N VAL A 481 -4.78 -17.32 16.57
CA VAL A 481 -4.92 -16.46 17.77
C VAL A 481 -4.42 -17.17 19.02
N GLU A 482 -4.73 -18.45 19.18
CA GLU A 482 -4.24 -19.27 20.29
C GLU A 482 -2.71 -19.47 20.25
N ALA A 483 -2.09 -19.34 19.07
CA ALA A 483 -0.63 -19.32 18.91
C ALA A 483 0.04 -17.99 19.32
N GLY A 484 -0.73 -16.99 19.78
CA GLY A 484 -0.19 -15.73 20.29
C GLY A 484 -0.34 -14.55 19.33
N TYR A 485 -0.87 -14.76 18.12
CA TYR A 485 -0.97 -13.70 17.11
C TYR A 485 -2.30 -12.97 17.19
N ALA A 486 -2.28 -11.69 16.82
CA ALA A 486 -3.53 -10.98 16.55
C ALA A 486 -4.02 -11.32 15.13
N PHE A 487 -5.34 -11.38 14.97
CA PHE A 487 -6.01 -11.60 13.70
C PHE A 487 -6.86 -10.38 13.37
N HIS A 488 -6.51 -9.65 12.32
CA HIS A 488 -7.30 -8.52 11.84
C HIS A 488 -8.02 -8.91 10.55
N GLY A 489 -9.35 -8.96 10.57
CA GLY A 489 -10.17 -9.21 9.39
C GLY A 489 -10.65 -7.91 8.76
N VAL A 490 -10.61 -7.86 7.43
CA VAL A 490 -11.28 -6.88 6.58
C VAL A 490 -12.24 -7.65 5.67
N GLU A 491 -13.45 -7.88 6.18
CA GLU A 491 -14.50 -8.59 5.47
C GLU A 491 -15.15 -7.66 4.45
N HIS A 492 -14.89 -7.88 3.17
CA HIS A 492 -15.46 -7.13 2.06
C HIS A 492 -15.56 -8.00 0.81
N HIS A 493 -16.48 -7.65 -0.09
CA HIS A 493 -16.71 -8.41 -1.31
C HIS A 493 -16.89 -7.45 -2.50
N ALA A 494 -15.85 -7.34 -3.33
CA ALA A 494 -15.80 -6.44 -4.49
C ALA A 494 -15.75 -7.24 -5.81
N PRO A 495 -16.82 -7.97 -6.17
CA PRO A 495 -16.88 -8.68 -7.44
C PRO A 495 -16.90 -7.69 -8.61
N VAL A 496 -16.64 -8.19 -9.82
CA VAL A 496 -16.63 -7.36 -11.05
C VAL A 496 -17.95 -6.59 -11.24
N SER A 497 -19.09 -7.16 -10.85
CA SER A 497 -20.39 -6.50 -10.93
C SER A 497 -20.49 -5.26 -10.04
N VAL A 498 -19.83 -5.24 -8.88
CA VAL A 498 -19.75 -4.09 -7.97
C VAL A 498 -18.71 -3.08 -8.45
N ALA A 499 -17.55 -3.57 -8.91
CA ALA A 499 -16.48 -2.72 -9.44
C ALA A 499 -16.94 -1.89 -10.67
N GLY A 500 -17.86 -2.45 -11.47
CA GLY A 500 -18.37 -1.81 -12.68
C GLY A 500 -17.26 -1.59 -13.72
N TYR A 501 -17.48 -0.70 -14.69
CA TYR A 501 -16.41 -0.30 -15.62
C TYR A 501 -15.38 0.58 -14.92
N PRO A 502 -14.06 0.38 -15.10
CA PRO A 502 -13.37 -0.64 -15.90
C PRO A 502 -12.85 -1.82 -15.05
N GLY A 503 -13.50 -2.18 -13.96
CA GLY A 503 -13.01 -3.12 -12.94
C GLY A 503 -12.59 -4.51 -13.44
N ASN A 504 -13.19 -5.01 -14.52
CA ASN A 504 -12.76 -6.28 -15.16
C ASN A 504 -11.45 -6.17 -15.97
N MET A 505 -10.89 -4.97 -16.11
CA MET A 505 -9.67 -4.68 -16.87
C MET A 505 -8.46 -4.41 -15.96
N THR A 506 -8.62 -4.55 -14.64
CA THR A 506 -7.56 -4.40 -13.63
C THR A 506 -6.85 -5.73 -13.39
N ALA A 507 -5.63 -5.68 -12.86
CA ALA A 507 -4.85 -6.84 -12.44
C ALA A 507 -5.00 -7.17 -10.94
N ILE A 508 -6.07 -6.72 -10.28
CA ILE A 508 -6.38 -7.16 -8.92
C ILE A 508 -6.41 -8.69 -8.91
N ASN A 509 -5.74 -9.30 -7.93
CA ASN A 509 -5.69 -10.76 -7.76
C ASN A 509 -7.09 -11.37 -7.95
N PRO A 510 -7.30 -12.27 -8.91
CA PRO A 510 -8.62 -12.82 -9.22
C PRO A 510 -9.33 -13.45 -8.03
N THR A 511 -8.58 -14.09 -7.12
CA THR A 511 -9.14 -14.70 -5.91
C THR A 511 -9.83 -13.67 -5.02
N TRP A 512 -9.32 -12.45 -4.98
CA TRP A 512 -9.88 -11.39 -4.16
C TRP A 512 -11.33 -11.06 -4.56
N ARG A 513 -11.65 -11.13 -5.86
CA ARG A 513 -13.01 -10.87 -6.38
C ARG A 513 -14.08 -11.78 -5.79
N GLY A 514 -13.71 -13.00 -5.41
CA GLY A 514 -14.60 -14.01 -4.83
C GLY A 514 -14.34 -14.27 -3.35
N SER A 515 -13.56 -13.41 -2.67
CA SER A 515 -13.26 -13.55 -1.26
C SER A 515 -14.28 -12.85 -0.38
N VAL A 516 -14.49 -13.41 0.81
CA VAL A 516 -15.31 -12.82 1.89
C VAL A 516 -14.44 -11.95 2.79
N MET A 517 -13.16 -12.30 2.93
CA MET A 517 -12.26 -11.63 3.86
C MET A 517 -10.85 -11.58 3.31
N HIS A 518 -10.21 -10.43 3.46
CA HIS A 518 -8.77 -10.28 3.56
C HIS A 518 -8.43 -10.19 5.05
N ALA A 519 -7.39 -10.89 5.52
CA ALA A 519 -6.99 -10.80 6.92
C ALA A 519 -5.48 -10.69 7.09
N ASP A 520 -5.09 -9.87 8.06
CA ASP A 520 -3.71 -9.57 8.41
C ASP A 520 -3.33 -10.18 9.75
N ILE A 521 -2.16 -10.79 9.75
CA ILE A 521 -1.45 -11.33 10.90
C ILE A 521 -0.15 -10.53 10.99
N TYR A 522 0.14 -9.96 12.16
CA TYR A 522 1.30 -9.09 12.33
C TYR A 522 2.20 -9.58 13.45
N ASP A 523 3.49 -9.39 13.21
CA ASP A 523 4.57 -9.50 14.17
C ASP A 523 5.31 -8.14 14.23
N SER A 524 6.16 -7.92 15.23
CA SER A 524 6.81 -6.62 15.44
C SER A 524 8.23 -6.73 15.97
N GLY A 525 8.97 -5.63 15.86
CA GLY A 525 10.28 -5.50 16.50
C GLY A 525 11.45 -6.00 15.67
N PHE A 526 11.31 -6.13 14.35
CA PHE A 526 12.34 -6.69 13.46
C PHE A 526 13.48 -5.74 13.08
N ARG A 527 13.44 -4.47 13.48
CA ARG A 527 14.49 -3.51 13.10
C ARG A 527 15.72 -3.66 14.00
N GLY A 528 16.88 -3.83 13.37
CA GLY A 528 18.17 -3.88 14.07
C GLY A 528 18.33 -5.10 14.98
N VAL A 529 17.51 -6.13 14.80
CA VAL A 529 17.66 -7.40 15.52
C VAL A 529 18.79 -8.22 14.91
N LYS A 530 19.34 -9.15 15.70
CA LYS A 530 20.31 -10.13 15.18
C LYS A 530 19.64 -11.05 14.16
N VAL A 531 20.37 -11.45 13.12
CA VAL A 531 19.88 -12.31 12.03
C VAL A 531 19.18 -13.58 12.53
N GLY A 532 19.72 -14.28 13.53
CA GLY A 532 19.07 -15.47 14.11
C GLY A 532 17.73 -15.17 14.79
N VAL A 533 17.59 -14.00 15.43
CA VAL A 533 16.32 -13.58 16.05
C VAL A 533 15.27 -13.29 14.97
N PHE A 534 15.68 -12.62 13.88
CA PHE A 534 14.81 -12.38 12.73
C PHE A 534 14.27 -13.70 12.17
N TRP A 535 15.15 -14.64 11.84
CA TRP A 535 14.75 -15.89 11.18
C TRP A 535 13.92 -16.82 12.08
N GLU A 536 14.18 -16.84 13.40
CA GLU A 536 13.31 -17.58 14.34
C GLU A 536 11.92 -16.93 14.47
N GLY A 537 11.83 -15.60 14.46
CA GLY A 537 10.55 -14.89 14.42
C GLY A 537 9.78 -15.18 13.13
N HIS A 538 10.46 -15.05 11.98
CA HIS A 538 9.87 -15.31 10.66
C HIS A 538 9.40 -16.77 10.51
N LYS A 539 10.17 -17.73 11.02
CA LYS A 539 9.79 -19.16 11.05
C LYS A 539 8.49 -19.39 11.82
N LYS A 540 8.29 -18.71 12.96
CA LYS A 540 7.04 -18.79 13.73
C LYS A 540 5.87 -18.19 12.97
N LEU A 541 6.05 -17.00 12.40
CA LEU A 541 5.02 -16.36 11.57
C LEU A 541 4.62 -17.26 10.40
N ARG A 542 5.59 -17.84 9.68
CA ARG A 542 5.35 -18.77 8.57
C ARG A 542 4.55 -19.99 9.02
N ALA A 543 4.92 -20.62 10.14
CA ALA A 543 4.21 -21.78 10.67
C ALA A 543 2.72 -21.48 10.96
N VAL A 544 2.43 -20.28 11.46
CA VAL A 544 1.07 -19.81 11.72
C VAL A 544 0.32 -19.48 10.43
N MET A 545 0.98 -18.81 9.47
CA MET A 545 0.40 -18.56 8.14
C MET A 545 0.08 -19.86 7.39
N ASP A 546 0.88 -20.92 7.56
CA ASP A 546 0.64 -22.23 6.94
C ASP A 546 -0.65 -22.90 7.45
N ILE A 547 -1.08 -22.61 8.69
CA ILE A 547 -2.39 -23.05 9.21
C ILE A 547 -3.51 -22.46 8.35
N LEU A 548 -3.44 -21.15 8.07
CA LEU A 548 -4.43 -20.46 7.24
C LEU A 548 -4.37 -20.94 5.79
N LYS A 549 -3.18 -21.11 5.21
CA LYS A 549 -3.00 -21.59 3.83
C LYS A 549 -3.61 -22.96 3.61
N ARG A 550 -3.43 -23.90 4.55
CA ARG A 550 -4.06 -25.23 4.49
C ARG A 550 -5.58 -25.17 4.54
N ALA A 551 -6.15 -24.26 5.33
CA ALA A 551 -7.60 -24.09 5.42
C ALA A 551 -8.20 -23.31 4.23
N THR A 552 -7.39 -22.53 3.52
CA THR A 552 -7.82 -21.69 2.39
C THR A 552 -7.00 -21.98 1.13
N PRO A 553 -6.95 -23.21 0.59
CA PRO A 553 -6.03 -23.57 -0.48
C PRO A 553 -6.23 -22.78 -1.78
N ALA A 554 -7.45 -22.29 -2.04
CA ALA A 554 -7.77 -21.41 -3.17
C ALA A 554 -7.53 -19.91 -2.87
N GLY A 555 -7.12 -19.58 -1.65
CA GLY A 555 -6.81 -18.23 -1.21
C GLY A 555 -5.55 -17.66 -1.89
N GLY A 556 -5.44 -16.34 -1.82
CA GLY A 556 -4.23 -15.58 -2.15
C GLY A 556 -3.86 -14.69 -0.98
N ALA A 557 -3.19 -13.57 -1.22
CA ALA A 557 -2.96 -12.54 -0.22
C ALA A 557 -2.86 -11.16 -0.87
N TYR A 558 -3.10 -10.12 -0.07
CA TYR A 558 -2.93 -8.74 -0.48
C TYR A 558 -1.50 -8.31 -0.24
N TYR A 559 -0.75 -8.11 -1.33
CA TYR A 559 0.69 -7.91 -1.25
C TYR A 559 1.10 -6.60 -0.55
N ASN A 560 0.20 -5.60 -0.45
CA ASN A 560 0.55 -4.37 0.27
C ASN A 560 0.69 -4.63 1.76
N GLU A 561 -0.09 -5.57 2.31
CA GLU A 561 -0.06 -6.05 3.69
C GLU A 561 0.41 -7.52 3.71
N GLY A 562 1.39 -7.84 2.86
CA GLY A 562 1.89 -9.18 2.66
C GLY A 562 3.30 -9.38 3.23
N ASP A 563 3.67 -10.64 3.39
CA ASP A 563 5.03 -11.04 3.75
C ASP A 563 5.96 -10.86 2.55
N VAL A 564 7.01 -10.04 2.67
CA VAL A 564 8.00 -9.87 1.59
C VAL A 564 8.85 -11.14 1.36
N LEU A 565 8.80 -12.10 2.28
CA LEU A 565 9.39 -13.42 2.17
C LEU A 565 8.34 -14.53 1.94
N GLU A 566 7.15 -14.15 1.46
CA GLU A 566 6.08 -15.09 1.11
C GLU A 566 6.61 -16.12 0.09
N PRO A 567 6.58 -17.43 0.43
CA PRO A 567 6.91 -18.45 -0.55
C PRO A 567 5.83 -18.48 -1.64
N ASP A 568 6.23 -18.68 -2.89
CA ASP A 568 5.31 -18.66 -4.05
C ASP A 568 4.51 -17.34 -4.14
N TRP A 569 5.14 -16.22 -3.77
CA TRP A 569 4.53 -14.88 -3.80
C TRP A 569 3.96 -14.55 -5.19
N GLN A 570 4.52 -15.10 -6.26
CA GLN A 570 4.02 -14.94 -7.62
C GLN A 570 2.55 -15.34 -7.73
N ARG A 571 2.23 -16.56 -7.28
CA ARG A 571 0.87 -17.07 -7.25
C ARG A 571 0.07 -16.44 -6.12
N THR A 572 0.64 -16.33 -4.91
CA THR A 572 -0.08 -15.82 -3.74
C THR A 572 -0.58 -14.40 -3.95
N PHE A 573 0.26 -13.51 -4.49
CA PHE A 573 -0.07 -12.08 -4.67
C PHE A 573 -0.77 -11.77 -5.98
N PHE A 574 -0.42 -12.46 -7.08
CA PHE A 574 -0.92 -12.10 -8.42
C PHE A 574 -1.79 -13.18 -9.08
N GLY A 575 -1.85 -14.38 -8.51
CA GLY A 575 -2.66 -15.48 -9.01
C GLY A 575 -2.34 -15.82 -10.48
N SER A 576 -3.39 -16.11 -11.26
CA SER A 576 -3.26 -16.43 -12.68
C SER A 576 -2.79 -15.26 -13.56
N TYR A 577 -2.70 -14.04 -13.02
CA TYR A 577 -2.26 -12.87 -13.78
C TYR A 577 -0.74 -12.69 -13.81
N TYR A 578 0.02 -13.40 -12.97
CA TYR A 578 1.47 -13.21 -12.87
C TYR A 578 2.20 -13.29 -14.22
N GLY A 579 1.92 -14.31 -15.03
CA GLY A 579 2.57 -14.47 -16.34
C GLY A 579 2.33 -13.28 -17.29
N ARG A 580 1.10 -12.75 -17.31
CA ARG A 580 0.76 -11.56 -18.11
C ARG A 580 1.45 -10.32 -17.56
N LEU A 581 1.50 -10.15 -16.24
CA LEU A 581 2.16 -9.03 -15.58
C LEU A 581 3.66 -8.98 -15.89
N VAL A 582 4.35 -10.11 -15.79
CA VAL A 582 5.77 -10.23 -16.17
C VAL A 582 5.97 -9.93 -17.67
N GLY A 583 5.04 -10.38 -18.53
CA GLY A 583 5.05 -10.04 -19.95
C GLY A 583 5.02 -8.52 -20.20
N VAL A 584 4.09 -7.81 -19.53
CA VAL A 584 4.02 -6.34 -19.62
C VAL A 584 5.29 -5.69 -19.07
N LYS A 585 5.79 -6.17 -17.93
CA LYS A 585 7.04 -5.67 -17.33
C LYS A 585 8.20 -5.73 -18.32
N ARG A 586 8.44 -6.89 -18.94
CA ARG A 586 9.53 -7.08 -19.90
C ARG A 586 9.37 -6.21 -21.15
N ALA A 587 8.14 -6.03 -21.63
CA ALA A 587 7.86 -5.20 -22.80
C ALA A 587 8.03 -3.70 -22.53
N ARG A 588 7.67 -3.23 -21.33
CA ARG A 588 7.63 -1.79 -20.98
C ARG A 588 8.88 -1.31 -20.25
N ASP A 589 9.64 -2.22 -19.66
CA ASP A 589 10.91 -1.96 -19.01
C ASP A 589 11.92 -3.08 -19.31
N PRO A 590 12.39 -3.18 -20.56
CA PRO A 590 13.41 -4.15 -20.95
C PRO A 590 14.80 -3.84 -20.33
N TRP A 591 14.96 -2.67 -19.71
CA TRP A 591 16.20 -2.23 -19.04
C TRP A 591 16.30 -2.67 -17.58
N GLY A 592 15.24 -3.24 -17.00
CA GLY A 592 15.21 -3.58 -15.58
C GLY A 592 15.48 -2.36 -14.69
N LEU A 593 14.87 -1.22 -15.04
CA LEU A 593 15.01 0.04 -14.30
C LEU A 593 14.19 0.01 -13.01
N PHE A 594 12.90 -0.27 -13.13
CA PHE A 594 11.99 -0.29 -12.00
C PHE A 594 12.09 -1.64 -11.31
N TRP A 595 12.33 -1.63 -10.01
CA TRP A 595 12.42 -2.84 -9.23
C TRP A 595 11.90 -2.56 -7.82
N ALA A 596 11.21 -3.55 -7.27
CA ALA A 596 10.75 -3.58 -5.90
C ALA A 596 10.66 -5.05 -5.48
N PRO A 597 10.93 -5.39 -4.22
CA PRO A 597 10.80 -6.77 -3.76
C PRO A 597 9.37 -7.28 -3.93
N THR A 598 9.25 -8.57 -4.25
CA THR A 598 7.99 -9.32 -4.47
C THR A 598 7.03 -8.71 -5.49
N MET A 599 7.56 -8.05 -6.52
CA MET A 599 6.80 -7.49 -7.63
C MET A 599 7.05 -8.26 -8.94
N PRO A 600 6.14 -8.26 -9.93
CA PRO A 600 6.33 -9.03 -11.16
C PRO A 600 7.67 -8.74 -11.85
N GLY A 601 8.47 -9.79 -12.05
CA GLY A 601 9.81 -9.74 -12.64
C GLY A 601 10.94 -9.46 -11.63
N SER A 602 10.63 -9.21 -10.35
CA SER A 602 11.64 -8.88 -9.34
C SER A 602 12.59 -10.03 -9.05
N GLU A 603 12.20 -11.29 -9.29
CA GLU A 603 12.99 -12.49 -9.07
C GLU A 603 14.29 -12.57 -9.88
N SER A 604 14.46 -11.69 -10.87
CA SER A 604 15.71 -11.56 -11.64
C SER A 604 16.77 -10.71 -10.92
N TRP A 605 16.43 -10.09 -9.79
CA TRP A 605 17.34 -9.28 -8.98
C TRP A 605 17.14 -9.54 -7.48
N ALA A 606 18.19 -9.34 -6.69
CA ALA A 606 18.17 -9.43 -5.24
C ALA A 606 19.04 -8.35 -4.61
N VAL A 607 18.65 -7.91 -3.41
CA VAL A 607 19.51 -7.08 -2.58
C VAL A 607 20.53 -7.99 -1.89
N VAL A 608 21.81 -7.70 -2.06
CA VAL A 608 22.89 -8.45 -1.41
C VAL A 608 23.21 -7.78 -0.08
N THR A 609 22.66 -8.32 1.00
CA THR A 609 22.91 -7.81 2.36
C THR A 609 24.06 -8.56 3.01
N THR A 610 24.87 -7.87 3.81
CA THR A 610 26.01 -8.45 4.54
C THR A 610 25.62 -8.99 5.91
N ASP A 611 24.48 -8.57 6.45
CA ASP A 611 23.96 -8.98 7.75
C ASP A 611 23.02 -10.20 7.67
N GLY A 612 22.67 -10.65 6.46
CA GLY A 612 21.77 -11.77 6.21
C GLY A 612 20.29 -11.48 6.51
N LEU A 613 19.92 -10.21 6.69
CA LEU A 613 18.53 -9.78 6.83
C LEU A 613 17.94 -9.43 5.44
N PRO A 614 16.61 -9.55 5.25
CA PRO A 614 15.94 -9.18 3.99
C PRO A 614 15.69 -7.67 3.89
N THR A 615 16.67 -6.87 4.27
CA THR A 615 16.67 -5.41 4.24
C THR A 615 16.97 -4.89 2.84
N GLN A 616 16.86 -3.58 2.67
CA GLN A 616 17.14 -2.85 1.45
C GLN A 616 18.47 -2.07 1.54
N ASP A 617 19.33 -2.41 2.50
CA ASP A 617 20.56 -1.68 2.84
C ASP A 617 21.82 -2.19 2.12
N GLY A 618 21.67 -3.10 1.16
CA GLY A 618 22.75 -3.58 0.29
C GLY A 618 22.61 -3.17 -1.19
N PRO A 619 23.63 -3.46 -2.03
CA PRO A 619 23.55 -3.29 -3.47
C PRO A 619 22.48 -4.21 -4.09
N LEU A 620 21.88 -3.76 -5.20
CA LEU A 620 20.88 -4.51 -5.97
C LEU A 620 21.58 -5.18 -7.15
N CYS A 621 21.58 -6.52 -7.18
CA CYS A 621 22.30 -7.33 -8.17
C CYS A 621 21.40 -8.36 -8.83
N GLN A 622 21.74 -8.80 -10.05
CA GLN A 622 21.05 -9.89 -10.71
C GLN A 622 21.21 -11.20 -9.92
N THR A 623 20.15 -12.01 -9.84
CA THR A 623 20.15 -13.30 -9.13
C THR A 623 21.05 -14.34 -9.82
N GLY A 624 21.66 -15.25 -9.06
CA GLY A 624 22.66 -16.23 -9.54
C GLY A 624 24.11 -15.84 -9.25
N TYR A 625 24.33 -14.73 -8.53
CA TYR A 625 25.67 -14.21 -8.17
C TYR A 625 26.37 -15.00 -7.04
N LYS A 626 25.66 -15.37 -5.96
CA LYS A 626 26.26 -16.08 -4.81
C LYS A 626 26.72 -17.51 -5.13
N GLU A 627 26.06 -18.19 -6.07
CA GLU A 627 26.45 -19.54 -6.51
C GLU A 627 27.76 -19.55 -7.32
N ALA A 628 28.19 -18.41 -7.87
CA ALA A 628 29.42 -18.29 -8.64
C ALA A 628 30.65 -17.93 -7.77
N GLU A 629 30.50 -17.09 -6.75
CA GLU A 629 31.60 -16.78 -5.81
C GLU A 629 31.93 -17.98 -4.91
N GLU A 630 30.93 -18.72 -4.43
CA GLU A 630 31.16 -19.96 -3.65
C GLU A 630 31.78 -21.08 -4.50
N ALA A 631 31.59 -21.06 -5.83
CA ALA A 631 32.22 -21.98 -6.76
C ALA A 631 33.66 -21.59 -7.16
N GLU A 632 34.00 -20.29 -7.10
CA GLU A 632 35.36 -19.78 -7.37
C GLU A 632 36.27 -19.80 -6.13
N GLU A 633 35.71 -19.70 -4.91
CA GLU A 633 36.47 -19.86 -3.65
C GLU A 633 36.65 -21.32 -3.22
N GLY A 634 35.91 -22.25 -3.84
CA GLY A 634 35.97 -23.70 -3.59
C GLY A 634 36.74 -24.54 -4.62
N GLY A 635 37.43 -23.90 -5.57
CA GLY A 635 38.16 -24.53 -6.68
C GLY A 635 39.66 -24.65 -6.49
#